data_AF-A0A7V3KDZ8-F1
#
_entry.id   AF-A0A7V3KDZ8-F1
#
_cell.length_a   1.000
_cell.length_b   1.000
_cell.length_c   1.000
_cell.angle_alpha   90.00
_cell.angle_beta   90.00
_cell.angle_gamma   90.00
#
_symmetry.space_group_name_H-M   'P 1'
#
loop_
_entity.id
_entity.type
_entity.pdbx_description
1 polymer ?
#
loop_
_entity_poly.entity_id
_entity_poly.type
_entity_poly.pdbx_seq_one_letter_code
_entity_poly.pdbx_strand_id
1 'polypeptide(L)'
;MDSVQEKKLEQILLGGWIVFCLAYYLPPMLRGNLCPTSPVWFFERQLQWFPFRNFFRYCFSAGIFPAWCPHFYAGFPLLAYPPNFWYFPGNFILQYFNNYLAFFILHLIGFLIVGPFFYLALRNLSLGVVSSSFGVLSFIGGLYFNIQAGYDPYAMFIYPVILWAVTGILREQIKLSYLVLLWGALGLNFGFDIEQDFYFLSAVFLFAPFLAKPDKWKRVLILGIGVGFAILFELSPLINLAAYSHQSIRSAGITFRNYIGSGGAPDFKMLLPVFLFPSPDKFGVLYQSFYPGLVCLLMVFLGAKRLGWKGFLSFLVLIFFGLYAINWGPLCKFLFHIPVVNKLALHYSSALVFYLGLSVLGSFGVEEFLEKRTKGSLSALVIIILFILVSVFIVSRDWVRFIGLLIVLGIALGLLFRRLKKEWLWQVLVMLAVVFDVSYLAFKLQPRARKNELEDSSAVLNFLRQERNLVRFLPLSRHLHEDTLVHPLVGMNLPLDLPGTHSPLGYWRMPTLRLAKLLNLISPGYLKLDSSGKLDFLDPDPTRDPKEIDESDLFYLRLFNVGNIIVRGAKLDVEGIDFLGSVGDIHFYRLKETMPRYYLVSEIKEFTEPEKILELIAQKGFDPLKTALVENKLNFVSSDYNAGRVFLKKYLPGKWELGLDLPEMKPGAKSAARYFLVIGESYVPGWRAFSGKKELRVYRANYGFFGVPLKPGIYDLKIVYRPFQTRIGLWSGFASISFWLVIGIGFLINSYWAKKRLEPS
;
A
#
# COMPACT_ATOMS: atom_id res chain seq x y z
N MET A 1 26.13 10.27 35.31
CA MET A 1 26.31 8.80 35.32
C MET A 1 27.67 8.52 34.72
N ASP A 2 28.47 7.62 35.29
CA ASP A 2 29.74 7.23 34.65
C ASP A 2 29.47 6.46 33.35
N SER A 3 30.35 6.60 32.35
CA SER A 3 30.18 5.99 31.01
C SER A 3 29.93 4.47 31.05
N VAL A 4 30.49 3.79 32.06
CA VAL A 4 30.29 2.36 32.31
C VAL A 4 28.87 2.05 32.79
N GLN A 5 28.31 2.87 33.67
CA GLN A 5 26.93 2.71 34.15
C GLN A 5 25.92 2.98 33.04
N GLU A 6 26.19 3.97 32.19
CA GLU A 6 25.33 4.30 31.04
C GLU A 6 25.28 3.17 30.03
N LYS A 7 26.43 2.59 29.71
CA LYS A 7 26.52 1.43 28.82
C LYS A 7 25.80 0.19 29.39
N LYS A 8 25.88 -0.02 30.71
CA LYS A 8 25.16 -1.12 31.39
C LYS A 8 23.64 -0.91 31.35
N LEU A 9 23.17 0.32 31.59
CA LEU A 9 21.74 0.66 31.50
C LEU A 9 21.22 0.48 30.07
N GLU A 10 21.98 0.92 29.08
CA GLU A 10 21.66 0.74 27.66
C GLU A 10 21.52 -0.75 27.29
N GLN A 11 22.45 -1.61 27.73
CA GLN A 11 22.35 -3.05 27.52
C GLN A 11 21.12 -3.66 28.19
N ILE A 12 20.80 -3.24 29.42
CA ILE A 12 19.60 -3.71 30.14
C ILE A 12 18.33 -3.30 29.40
N LEU A 13 18.26 -2.07 28.88
CA LEU A 13 17.09 -1.59 28.14
C LEU A 13 16.91 -2.32 26.81
N LEU A 14 17.98 -2.51 26.05
CA LEU A 14 17.93 -3.26 24.79
C LEU A 14 17.58 -4.74 25.01
N GLY A 15 18.16 -5.38 26.03
CA GLY A 15 17.80 -6.74 26.41
C GLY A 15 16.36 -6.85 26.92
N GLY A 16 15.93 -5.88 27.75
CA GLY A 16 14.57 -5.77 28.26
C GLY A 16 13.54 -5.58 27.16
N TRP A 17 13.87 -4.84 26.09
CA TRP A 17 13.01 -4.69 24.91
C TRP A 17 12.76 -6.02 24.21
N ILE A 18 13.81 -6.84 24.02
CA ILE A 18 13.67 -8.18 23.42
C ILE A 18 12.76 -9.05 24.29
N VAL A 19 12.99 -9.06 25.60
CA VAL A 19 12.16 -9.81 26.56
C VAL A 19 10.72 -9.33 26.53
N PHE A 20 10.47 -8.01 26.46
CA PHE A 20 9.14 -7.42 26.35
C PHE A 20 8.42 -7.87 25.08
N CYS A 21 9.08 -7.78 23.91
CA CYS A 21 8.49 -8.25 22.65
C CYS A 21 8.16 -9.74 22.69
N LEU A 22 9.06 -10.57 23.21
CA LEU A 22 8.81 -12.00 23.37
C LEU A 22 7.67 -12.29 24.35
N ALA A 23 7.63 -11.61 25.49
CA ALA A 23 6.56 -11.76 26.47
C ALA A 23 5.18 -11.32 25.94
N TYR A 24 5.16 -10.31 25.06
CA TYR A 24 3.93 -9.82 24.44
C TYR A 24 3.42 -10.74 23.33
N TYR A 25 4.30 -11.17 22.41
CA TYR A 25 3.90 -11.92 21.21
C TYR A 25 3.96 -13.45 21.38
N LEU A 26 4.85 -14.01 22.21
CA LEU A 26 5.00 -15.47 22.30
C LEU A 26 3.77 -16.17 22.90
N PRO A 27 3.11 -15.67 23.98
CA PRO A 27 1.94 -16.35 24.54
C PRO A 27 0.74 -16.44 23.60
N PRO A 28 0.32 -15.37 22.87
CA PRO A 28 -0.71 -15.47 21.83
C PRO A 28 -0.34 -16.47 20.73
N MET A 29 0.93 -16.50 20.31
CA MET A 29 1.42 -17.43 19.28
C MET A 29 1.28 -18.89 19.72
N LEU A 30 1.72 -19.22 20.94
CA LEU A 30 1.63 -20.57 21.51
C LEU A 30 0.17 -21.04 21.71
N ARG A 31 -0.75 -20.11 21.93
CA ARG A 31 -2.19 -20.38 22.06
C ARG A 31 -2.94 -20.42 20.73
N GLY A 32 -2.26 -20.23 19.59
CA GLY A 32 -2.88 -20.12 18.28
C GLY A 32 -3.75 -18.86 18.08
N ASN A 33 -3.61 -17.87 18.96
CA ASN A 33 -4.29 -16.57 18.86
C ASN A 33 -3.43 -15.61 18.04
N LEU A 34 -3.34 -15.87 16.74
CA LEU A 34 -2.45 -15.16 15.79
C LEU A 34 -3.04 -13.85 15.25
N CYS A 35 -4.18 -13.41 15.77
CA CYS A 35 -4.85 -12.18 15.33
C CYS A 35 -4.56 -11.04 16.32
N PRO A 36 -3.65 -10.10 16.01
CA PRO A 36 -3.51 -8.88 16.77
C PRO A 36 -4.82 -8.06 16.69
N THR A 37 -5.22 -7.54 17.84
CA THR A 37 -6.56 -7.02 18.14
C THR A 37 -6.79 -5.59 17.65
N SER A 38 -6.56 -5.31 16.35
CA SER A 38 -6.93 -4.01 15.77
C SER A 38 -7.81 -4.14 14.50
N PRO A 39 -8.88 -3.36 14.30
CA PRO A 39 -9.85 -3.46 13.21
C PRO A 39 -9.28 -2.91 11.91
N VAL A 40 -8.20 -2.12 11.98
CA VAL A 40 -7.38 -1.78 10.80
C VAL A 40 -6.78 -3.05 10.20
N TRP A 41 -6.47 -4.05 11.03
CA TRP A 41 -6.05 -5.37 10.56
C TRP A 41 -7.16 -6.17 9.91
N PHE A 42 -8.43 -5.84 10.18
CA PHE A 42 -9.54 -6.64 9.67
C PHE A 42 -9.88 -6.20 8.24
N PHE A 43 -10.03 -4.90 8.01
CA PHE A 43 -10.53 -4.38 6.74
C PHE A 43 -9.52 -4.56 5.58
N GLU A 44 -8.47 -3.74 5.46
CA GLU A 44 -7.64 -3.79 4.24
C GLU A 44 -6.77 -5.04 4.12
N ARG A 45 -6.30 -5.61 5.23
CA ARG A 45 -5.42 -6.80 5.22
C ARG A 45 -6.08 -8.03 4.64
N GLN A 46 -7.24 -8.38 5.16
CA GLN A 46 -7.93 -9.57 4.70
C GLN A 46 -8.58 -9.34 3.35
N LEU A 47 -9.03 -8.11 3.09
CA LEU A 47 -9.64 -7.73 1.83
C LEU A 47 -8.63 -7.37 0.73
N GLN A 48 -7.35 -7.12 0.96
CA GLN A 48 -6.43 -6.72 -0.14
C GLN A 48 -5.17 -7.56 -0.14
N TRP A 49 -4.47 -7.57 0.99
CA TRP A 49 -3.13 -8.13 1.10
C TRP A 49 -3.12 -9.66 1.09
N PHE A 50 -4.09 -10.30 1.74
CA PHE A 50 -4.24 -11.76 1.73
C PHE A 50 -4.52 -12.30 0.32
N PRO A 51 -5.45 -11.73 -0.47
CA PRO A 51 -5.65 -12.15 -1.86
C PRO A 51 -4.35 -12.08 -2.69
N PHE A 52 -3.63 -10.96 -2.66
CA PHE A 52 -2.38 -10.80 -3.41
C PHE A 52 -1.29 -11.78 -2.96
N ARG A 53 -1.17 -12.01 -1.65
CA ARG A 53 -0.22 -12.97 -1.10
C ARG A 53 -0.57 -14.40 -1.50
N ASN A 54 -1.85 -14.77 -1.47
CA ASN A 54 -2.32 -16.09 -1.92
C ASN A 54 -2.11 -16.28 -3.42
N PHE A 55 -2.37 -15.26 -4.24
CA PHE A 55 -2.07 -15.30 -5.68
C PHE A 55 -0.59 -15.47 -5.95
N PHE A 56 0.26 -14.74 -5.22
CA PHE A 56 1.71 -14.92 -5.29
C PHE A 56 2.10 -16.34 -4.89
N ARG A 57 1.53 -16.90 -3.81
CA ARG A 57 1.77 -18.29 -3.38
C ARG A 57 1.46 -19.27 -4.49
N TYR A 58 0.29 -19.11 -5.12
CA TYR A 58 -0.14 -19.95 -6.24
C TYR A 58 0.85 -19.88 -7.40
N CYS A 59 1.27 -18.67 -7.78
CA CYS A 59 2.26 -18.50 -8.85
C CYS A 59 3.60 -19.17 -8.47
N PHE A 60 4.06 -18.96 -7.24
CA PHE A 60 5.31 -19.52 -6.74
C PHE A 60 5.29 -21.06 -6.70
N SER A 61 4.24 -21.66 -6.13
CA SER A 61 4.12 -23.12 -6.04
C SER A 61 3.96 -23.78 -7.41
N ALA A 62 3.37 -23.08 -8.38
CA ALA A 62 3.21 -23.56 -9.75
C ALA A 62 4.41 -23.25 -10.67
N GLY A 63 5.48 -22.62 -10.17
CA GLY A 63 6.63 -22.21 -10.99
C GLY A 63 6.30 -21.15 -12.05
N ILE A 64 5.27 -20.34 -11.79
CA ILE A 64 4.76 -19.29 -12.68
C ILE A 64 5.36 -17.95 -12.26
N PHE A 65 5.91 -17.23 -13.22
CA PHE A 65 6.36 -15.87 -13.00
C PHE A 65 5.15 -14.91 -12.92
N PRO A 66 4.91 -14.18 -11.81
CA PRO A 66 3.68 -13.43 -11.57
C PRO A 66 3.65 -12.07 -12.29
N ALA A 67 3.84 -12.06 -13.61
CA ALA A 67 3.83 -10.84 -14.42
C ALA A 67 2.42 -10.27 -14.65
N TRP A 68 1.41 -11.14 -14.63
CA TRP A 68 0.03 -10.81 -14.97
C TRP A 68 -0.91 -11.37 -13.91
N CYS A 69 -1.80 -10.53 -13.40
CA CYS A 69 -2.88 -10.96 -12.52
C CYS A 69 -4.20 -10.88 -13.30
N PRO A 70 -4.85 -12.02 -13.60
CA PRO A 70 -6.08 -12.05 -14.40
C PRO A 70 -7.33 -11.68 -13.60
N HIS A 71 -7.18 -11.39 -12.30
CA HIS A 71 -8.29 -11.28 -11.38
C HIS A 71 -8.99 -9.91 -11.41
N PHE A 72 -8.41 -8.86 -11.96
CA PHE A 72 -9.01 -7.52 -11.92
C PHE A 72 -9.03 -6.91 -13.31
N TYR A 73 -10.12 -6.22 -13.68
CA TYR A 73 -10.14 -5.37 -14.87
C TYR A 73 -9.77 -6.13 -16.16
N ALA A 74 -10.29 -7.34 -16.33
CA ALA A 74 -9.90 -8.26 -17.42
C ALA A 74 -8.37 -8.52 -17.50
N GLY A 75 -7.70 -8.42 -16.35
CA GLY A 75 -6.28 -8.62 -16.14
C GLY A 75 -5.48 -7.31 -16.04
N PHE A 76 -4.42 -7.34 -15.22
CA PHE A 76 -3.51 -6.20 -15.03
C PHE A 76 -2.06 -6.64 -14.82
N PRO A 77 -1.06 -5.79 -15.15
CA PRO A 77 0.35 -6.11 -14.97
C PRO A 77 0.75 -6.01 -13.50
N LEU A 78 0.78 -7.14 -12.79
CA LEU A 78 1.02 -7.18 -11.35
C LEU A 78 2.35 -6.53 -10.93
N LEU A 79 3.39 -6.67 -11.74
CA LEU A 79 4.73 -6.12 -11.47
C LEU A 79 4.84 -4.60 -11.56
N ALA A 80 3.82 -3.93 -12.11
CA ALA A 80 3.71 -2.47 -12.15
C ALA A 80 2.94 -1.90 -10.96
N TYR A 81 2.41 -2.74 -10.08
CA TYR A 81 1.62 -2.32 -8.92
C TYR A 81 2.47 -2.35 -7.65
N PRO A 82 2.92 -1.19 -7.14
CA PRO A 82 3.33 -1.06 -5.75
C PRO A 82 2.05 -0.98 -4.90
N PRO A 83 1.88 -1.82 -3.88
CA PRO A 83 2.83 -2.74 -3.26
C PRO A 83 2.85 -4.15 -3.89
N ASN A 84 4.04 -4.70 -4.16
CA ASN A 84 4.18 -6.03 -4.79
C ASN A 84 5.01 -7.01 -3.94
N PHE A 85 4.42 -8.19 -3.64
CA PHE A 85 5.07 -9.23 -2.86
C PHE A 85 6.34 -9.81 -3.49
N TRP A 86 6.51 -9.72 -4.81
CA TRP A 86 7.66 -10.22 -5.57
C TRP A 86 8.96 -9.48 -5.30
N TYR A 87 8.90 -8.15 -5.12
CA TYR A 87 10.11 -7.35 -4.91
C TYR A 87 10.66 -7.45 -3.49
N PHE A 88 9.94 -8.10 -2.58
CA PHE A 88 10.35 -8.22 -1.19
C PHE A 88 10.83 -9.65 -0.86
N PRO A 89 12.14 -9.89 -0.65
CA PRO A 89 12.72 -11.20 -0.40
C PRO A 89 12.09 -11.95 0.79
N GLY A 90 11.72 -11.24 1.86
CA GLY A 90 11.09 -11.86 3.02
C GLY A 90 9.76 -12.56 2.69
N ASN A 91 9.06 -12.14 1.62
CA ASN A 91 7.81 -12.78 1.23
C ASN A 91 8.01 -14.20 0.73
N PHE A 92 9.15 -14.54 0.12
CA PHE A 92 9.45 -15.90 -0.32
C PHE A 92 9.52 -16.88 0.86
N ILE A 93 10.09 -16.44 1.99
CA ILE A 93 10.11 -17.21 3.24
C ILE A 93 8.70 -17.22 3.86
N LEU A 94 8.03 -16.08 3.87
CA LEU A 94 6.73 -15.99 4.49
C LEU A 94 5.69 -16.86 3.78
N GLN A 95 5.84 -17.15 2.47
CA GLN A 95 4.90 -18.01 1.72
C GLN A 95 4.62 -19.35 2.38
N TYR A 96 5.55 -19.91 3.16
CA TYR A 96 5.40 -21.22 3.82
C TYR A 96 4.46 -21.21 5.03
N PHE A 97 4.10 -20.03 5.56
CA PHE A 97 3.18 -19.90 6.70
C PHE A 97 1.78 -19.47 6.25
N ASN A 98 0.70 -19.80 6.97
CA ASN A 98 -0.62 -19.21 6.67
C ASN A 98 -0.58 -17.66 6.80
N ASN A 99 -1.58 -16.95 6.26
CA ASN A 99 -1.58 -15.49 6.23
C ASN A 99 -1.40 -14.88 7.64
N TYR A 100 -2.18 -15.34 8.62
CA TYR A 100 -2.12 -14.84 9.99
C TYR A 100 -0.75 -15.03 10.62
N LEU A 101 -0.20 -16.25 10.54
CA LEU A 101 1.11 -16.56 11.10
C LEU A 101 2.24 -15.77 10.42
N ALA A 102 2.19 -15.62 9.10
CA ALA A 102 3.19 -14.84 8.36
C ALA A 102 3.23 -13.37 8.82
N PHE A 103 2.06 -12.74 8.93
CA PHE A 103 1.97 -11.35 9.39
C PHE A 103 2.31 -11.21 10.88
N PHE A 104 1.96 -12.20 11.69
CA PHE A 104 2.33 -12.25 13.09
C PHE A 104 3.85 -12.29 13.29
N ILE A 105 4.54 -13.20 12.58
CA ILE A 105 6.00 -13.31 12.58
C ILE A 105 6.63 -12.00 12.13
N LEU A 106 6.09 -11.42 11.06
CA LEU A 106 6.56 -10.14 10.56
C LEU A 106 6.47 -9.03 11.62
N HIS A 107 5.37 -8.96 12.37
CA HIS A 107 5.21 -7.97 13.43
C HIS A 107 6.20 -8.17 14.56
N LEU A 108 6.36 -9.42 15.01
CA LEU A 108 7.34 -9.75 16.02
C LEU A 108 8.74 -9.29 15.60
N ILE A 109 9.18 -9.65 14.39
CA ILE A 109 10.48 -9.24 13.84
C ILE A 109 10.57 -7.72 13.73
N GLY A 110 9.51 -7.08 13.25
CA GLY A 110 9.41 -5.65 13.12
C GLY A 110 9.62 -4.88 14.41
N PHE A 111 8.89 -5.23 15.46
CA PHE A 111 9.02 -4.61 16.78
C PHE A 111 10.40 -4.86 17.39
N LEU A 112 11.00 -6.04 17.15
CA LEU A 112 12.38 -6.34 17.56
C LEU A 112 13.41 -5.43 16.84
N ILE A 113 13.11 -4.94 15.63
CA ILE A 113 13.97 -4.05 14.85
C ILE A 113 13.74 -2.57 15.23
N VAL A 114 12.49 -2.10 15.23
CA VAL A 114 12.16 -0.67 15.38
C VAL A 114 12.72 -0.06 16.65
N GLY A 115 12.51 -0.72 17.80
CA GLY A 115 12.93 -0.19 19.10
C GLY A 115 14.43 0.08 19.16
N PRO A 116 15.29 -0.94 18.96
CA PRO A 116 16.74 -0.78 19.00
C PRO A 116 17.27 0.20 17.94
N PHE A 117 16.83 0.12 16.69
CA PHE A 117 17.37 1.00 15.65
C PHE A 117 16.94 2.45 15.85
N PHE A 118 15.70 2.71 16.26
CA PHE A 118 15.29 4.08 16.54
C PHE A 118 16.00 4.64 17.78
N TYR A 119 16.16 3.82 18.82
CA TYR A 119 16.97 4.17 19.98
C TYR A 119 18.39 4.57 19.57
N LEU A 120 19.08 3.73 18.80
CA LEU A 120 20.44 4.00 18.34
C LEU A 120 20.51 5.25 17.44
N ALA A 121 19.48 5.53 16.64
CA ALA A 121 19.41 6.75 15.84
C ALA A 121 19.38 8.00 16.74
N LEU A 122 18.60 7.97 17.83
CA LEU A 122 18.56 9.05 18.82
C LEU A 122 19.89 9.18 19.57
N ARG A 123 20.58 8.06 19.85
CA ARG A 123 21.93 8.07 20.43
C ARG A 123 22.97 8.70 19.50
N ASN A 124 22.91 8.47 18.19
CA ASN A 124 23.76 9.16 17.19
C ASN A 124 23.54 10.68 17.19
N LEU A 125 22.35 11.14 17.61
CA LEU A 125 22.04 12.56 17.80
C LEU A 125 22.53 13.13 19.14
N SER A 126 23.31 12.35 19.90
CA SER A 126 23.89 12.73 21.19
C SER A 126 22.86 12.94 22.31
N LEU A 127 21.71 12.27 22.23
CA LEU A 127 20.68 12.25 23.29
C LEU A 127 21.02 11.21 24.35
N GLY A 128 20.67 11.48 25.61
CA GLY A 128 20.81 10.58 26.75
C GLY A 128 19.95 9.32 26.65
N VAL A 129 20.22 8.34 27.51
CA VAL A 129 19.51 7.04 27.53
C VAL A 129 18.00 7.23 27.75
N VAL A 130 17.62 8.11 28.67
CA VAL A 130 16.22 8.35 29.04
C VAL A 130 15.48 9.08 27.92
N SER A 131 16.07 10.15 27.38
CA SER A 131 15.49 10.90 26.25
C SER A 131 15.34 10.04 25.00
N SER A 132 16.31 9.16 24.72
CA SER A 132 16.23 8.21 23.61
C SER A 132 15.13 7.18 23.83
N SER A 133 15.00 6.65 25.05
CA SER A 133 13.92 5.71 25.41
C SER A 133 12.54 6.37 25.33
N PHE A 134 12.43 7.62 25.76
CA PHE A 134 11.21 8.41 25.62
C PHE A 134 10.81 8.54 24.15
N GLY A 135 11.74 8.90 23.26
CA GLY A 135 11.46 9.00 21.83
C GLY A 135 10.92 7.70 21.24
N VAL A 136 11.54 6.56 21.61
CA VAL A 136 11.07 5.22 21.21
C VAL A 136 9.65 4.95 21.67
N LEU A 137 9.33 5.25 22.94
CA LEU A 137 7.99 5.05 23.48
C LEU A 137 6.95 5.98 22.85
N SER A 138 7.30 7.24 22.57
CA SER A 138 6.40 8.17 21.87
C SER A 138 6.13 7.72 20.44
N PHE A 139 7.16 7.27 19.71
CA PHE A 139 7.01 6.82 18.33
C PHE A 139 6.25 5.49 18.25
N ILE A 140 6.63 4.47 19.00
CA ILE A 140 5.98 3.14 18.93
C ILE A 140 4.61 3.16 19.62
N GLY A 141 4.50 3.88 20.73
CA GLY A 141 3.30 3.92 21.56
C GLY A 141 2.20 4.83 21.02
N GLY A 142 2.53 5.85 20.23
CA GLY A 142 1.51 6.71 19.64
C GLY A 142 0.70 6.03 18.52
N LEU A 143 -0.40 6.67 18.15
CA LEU A 143 -1.47 6.02 17.37
C LEU A 143 -1.05 5.76 15.91
N TYR A 144 -0.24 6.64 15.31
CA TYR A 144 0.19 6.50 13.92
C TYR A 144 0.91 5.19 13.69
N PHE A 145 1.93 4.91 14.52
CA PHE A 145 2.72 3.71 14.37
C PHE A 145 1.87 2.45 14.58
N ASN A 146 0.98 2.44 15.57
CA ASN A 146 0.12 1.27 15.83
C ASN A 146 -0.86 1.00 14.67
N ILE A 147 -1.42 2.05 14.08
CA ILE A 147 -2.32 1.94 12.92
C ILE A 147 -1.54 1.49 11.69
N GLN A 148 -0.44 2.18 11.39
CA GLN A 148 0.35 1.93 10.18
C GLN A 148 1.13 0.62 10.26
N ALA A 149 1.63 0.19 11.42
CA ALA A 149 2.20 -1.15 11.54
C ALA A 149 1.15 -2.24 11.22
N GLY A 150 -0.10 -2.02 11.64
CA GLY A 150 -1.22 -2.88 11.25
C GLY A 150 -1.57 -2.83 9.76
N TYR A 151 -1.37 -1.68 9.12
CA TYR A 151 -1.63 -1.44 7.69
C TYR A 151 -0.47 -1.91 6.80
N ASP A 152 0.68 -1.26 6.92
CA ASP A 152 1.95 -1.53 6.26
C ASP A 152 3.09 -1.69 7.30
N PRO A 153 3.26 -2.91 7.85
CA PRO A 153 4.27 -3.20 8.85
C PRO A 153 5.67 -2.97 8.32
N TYR A 154 5.93 -3.34 7.07
CA TYR A 154 7.29 -3.37 6.54
C TYR A 154 7.89 -1.97 6.49
N ALA A 155 7.18 -1.02 5.87
CA ALA A 155 7.68 0.33 5.72
C ALA A 155 7.95 0.94 7.10
N MET A 156 6.99 0.83 8.03
CA MET A 156 7.12 1.38 9.39
C MET A 156 8.29 0.78 10.17
N PHE A 157 8.67 -0.47 9.89
CA PHE A 157 9.78 -1.13 10.58
C PHE A 157 11.16 -0.75 10.05
N ILE A 158 11.23 -0.31 8.79
CA ILE A 158 12.48 -0.03 8.09
C ILE A 158 12.93 1.42 8.27
N TYR A 159 12.03 2.40 8.40
CA TYR A 159 12.42 3.81 8.61
C TYR A 159 13.37 4.06 9.78
N PRO A 160 13.22 3.41 10.95
CA PRO A 160 14.21 3.49 12.03
C PRO A 160 15.61 3.02 11.65
N VAL A 161 15.72 1.97 10.82
CA VAL A 161 16.99 1.46 10.32
C VAL A 161 17.63 2.49 9.38
N ILE A 162 16.82 3.06 8.49
CA ILE A 162 17.24 4.16 7.60
C ILE A 162 17.72 5.34 8.45
N LEU A 163 16.94 5.77 9.43
CA LEU A 163 17.27 6.91 10.28
C LEU A 163 18.55 6.68 11.10
N TRP A 164 18.75 5.46 11.62
CA TRP A 164 19.98 5.08 12.31
C TRP A 164 21.20 5.20 11.39
N ALA A 165 21.09 4.69 10.17
CA ALA A 165 22.17 4.77 9.19
C ALA A 165 22.43 6.22 8.75
N VAL A 166 21.39 6.99 8.48
CA VAL A 166 21.47 8.43 8.13
C VAL A 166 22.16 9.21 9.24
N THR A 167 21.66 9.10 10.47
CA THR A 167 22.24 9.80 11.62
C THR A 167 23.68 9.36 11.87
N GLY A 168 24.01 8.08 11.70
CA GLY A 168 25.36 7.56 11.76
C GLY A 168 26.30 8.16 10.71
N ILE A 169 25.88 8.23 9.44
CA ILE A 169 26.66 8.87 8.35
C ILE A 169 26.86 10.36 8.62
N LEU A 170 25.87 11.05 9.17
CA LEU A 170 25.95 12.49 9.42
C LEU A 170 26.74 12.83 10.69
N ARG A 171 26.66 11.99 11.73
CA ARG A 171 27.15 12.32 13.09
C ARG A 171 28.35 11.49 13.54
N GLU A 172 28.56 10.29 13.02
CA GLU A 172 29.61 9.39 13.48
C GLU A 172 30.74 9.23 12.45
N GLN A 173 31.75 8.42 12.78
CA GLN A 173 32.66 7.89 11.77
C GLN A 173 31.87 7.00 10.81
N ILE A 174 32.06 7.20 9.50
CA ILE A 174 31.31 6.47 8.48
C ILE A 174 31.76 5.02 8.51
N LYS A 175 30.82 4.12 8.82
CA LYS A 175 31.01 2.67 8.85
C LYS A 175 30.31 2.04 7.65
N LEU A 176 30.85 0.94 7.14
CA LEU A 176 30.18 0.20 6.07
C LEU A 176 28.78 -0.26 6.49
N SER A 177 28.58 -0.60 7.76
CA SER A 177 27.27 -0.99 8.29
C SER A 177 26.19 0.07 8.04
N TYR A 178 26.52 1.36 8.13
CA TYR A 178 25.57 2.42 7.82
C TYR A 178 25.25 2.46 6.33
N LEU A 179 26.24 2.29 5.46
CA LEU A 179 26.02 2.30 4.01
C LEU A 179 25.16 1.10 3.58
N VAL A 180 25.55 -0.10 3.99
CA VAL A 180 24.84 -1.35 3.63
C VAL A 180 23.42 -1.35 4.17
N LEU A 181 23.22 -0.97 5.44
CA LEU A 181 21.87 -0.95 6.01
C LEU A 181 21.03 0.20 5.47
N LEU A 182 21.60 1.37 5.17
CA LEU A 182 20.86 2.44 4.48
C LEU A 182 20.32 1.95 3.13
N TRP A 183 21.17 1.34 2.30
CA TRP A 183 20.80 1.02 0.93
C TRP A 183 19.90 -0.22 0.88
N GLY A 184 20.19 -1.23 1.72
CA GLY A 184 19.34 -2.41 1.87
C GLY A 184 17.96 -2.05 2.42
N ALA A 185 17.90 -1.17 3.44
CA ALA A 185 16.64 -0.70 4.00
C ALA A 185 15.84 0.11 2.98
N LEU A 186 16.45 1.12 2.33
CA LEU A 186 15.77 1.92 1.31
C LEU A 186 15.32 1.08 0.12
N GLY A 187 16.18 0.19 -0.38
CA GLY A 187 15.84 -0.71 -1.48
C GLY A 187 14.59 -1.55 -1.14
N LEU A 188 14.59 -2.21 0.02
CA LEU A 188 13.42 -2.99 0.46
C LEU A 188 12.14 -2.16 0.64
N ASN A 189 12.25 -0.86 0.92
CA ASN A 189 11.09 0.01 1.20
C ASN A 189 10.43 0.56 -0.08
N PHE A 190 11.23 0.92 -1.09
CA PHE A 190 10.76 1.52 -2.35
C PHE A 190 9.79 0.60 -3.14
N GLY A 191 9.77 -0.71 -2.85
CA GLY A 191 8.82 -1.67 -3.44
C GLY A 191 7.39 -1.62 -2.87
N PHE A 192 7.13 -0.80 -1.84
CA PHE A 192 5.86 -0.74 -1.11
C PHE A 192 5.13 0.60 -1.25
N ASP A 193 5.66 1.70 -0.68
CA ASP A 193 5.06 3.06 -0.76
C ASP A 193 6.10 4.11 -1.18
N ILE A 194 6.15 4.39 -2.48
CA ILE A 194 7.09 5.34 -3.09
C ILE A 194 6.81 6.79 -2.64
N GLU A 195 5.54 7.16 -2.36
CA GLU A 195 5.21 8.52 -1.93
C GLU A 195 5.75 8.77 -0.51
N GLN A 196 5.57 7.80 0.39
CA GLN A 196 6.11 7.86 1.75
C GLN A 196 7.63 7.99 1.78
N ASP A 197 8.34 7.20 0.97
CA ASP A 197 9.81 7.28 0.83
C ASP A 197 10.26 8.62 0.25
N PHE A 198 9.53 9.16 -0.73
CA PHE A 198 9.81 10.48 -1.28
C PHE A 198 9.73 11.56 -0.20
N TYR A 199 8.68 11.57 0.63
CA TYR A 199 8.52 12.55 1.71
C TYR A 199 9.60 12.38 2.79
N PHE A 200 9.85 11.14 3.19
CA PHE A 200 10.86 10.82 4.20
C PHE A 200 12.27 11.25 3.76
N LEU A 201 12.68 10.89 2.54
CA LEU A 201 13.98 11.28 1.99
C LEU A 201 14.09 12.79 1.79
N SER A 202 13.03 13.44 1.33
CA SER A 202 12.99 14.91 1.21
C SER A 202 13.27 15.57 2.56
N ALA A 203 12.62 15.12 3.63
CA ALA A 203 12.89 15.60 4.98
C ALA A 203 14.33 15.33 5.43
N VAL A 204 14.85 14.12 5.18
CA VAL A 204 16.24 13.77 5.49
C VAL A 204 17.22 14.72 4.80
N PHE A 205 17.05 15.02 3.51
CA PHE A 205 17.94 15.93 2.78
C PHE A 205 17.79 17.39 3.21
N LEU A 206 16.58 17.83 3.60
CA LEU A 206 16.39 19.15 4.20
C LEU A 206 17.14 19.29 5.53
N PHE A 207 17.19 18.22 6.34
CA PHE A 207 17.84 18.24 7.66
C PHE A 207 19.33 17.91 7.66
N ALA A 208 19.80 17.14 6.68
CA ALA A 208 21.17 16.61 6.66
C ALA A 208 22.25 17.71 6.79
N PRO A 209 22.18 18.86 6.10
CA PRO A 209 23.17 19.94 6.25
C PRO A 209 23.24 20.55 7.66
N PHE A 210 22.13 20.53 8.41
CA PHE A 210 22.06 21.07 9.76
C PHE A 210 22.61 20.11 10.83
N LEU A 211 22.51 18.80 10.57
CA LEU A 211 22.91 17.73 11.48
C LEU A 211 24.36 17.29 11.29
N ALA A 212 24.90 17.37 10.06
CA ALA A 212 26.21 16.85 9.70
C ALA A 212 27.36 17.49 10.52
N LYS A 213 28.29 16.64 10.98
CA LYS A 213 29.61 17.06 11.50
C LYS A 213 30.45 17.75 10.39
N PRO A 214 31.63 18.34 10.72
CA PRO A 214 32.57 18.84 9.71
C PRO A 214 32.79 17.86 8.54
N ASP A 215 33.11 18.39 7.35
CA ASP A 215 32.97 17.74 6.04
C ASP A 215 31.50 17.51 5.60
N LYS A 216 30.58 18.40 6.00
CA LYS A 216 29.13 18.26 5.77
C LYS A 216 28.75 17.90 4.33
N TRP A 217 29.36 18.54 3.33
CA TRP A 217 29.03 18.28 1.92
C TRP A 217 29.47 16.89 1.46
N LYS A 218 30.61 16.37 1.94
CA LYS A 218 31.04 14.99 1.66
C LYS A 218 30.06 14.00 2.26
N ARG A 219 29.61 14.23 3.49
CA ARG A 219 28.62 13.36 4.17
C ARG A 219 27.26 13.37 3.48
N VAL A 220 26.78 14.55 3.07
CA VAL A 220 25.55 14.70 2.29
C VAL A 220 25.68 14.04 0.91
N LEU A 221 26.85 14.16 0.26
CA LEU A 221 27.13 13.46 -1.00
C LEU A 221 27.12 11.95 -0.84
N ILE A 222 27.75 11.41 0.21
CA ILE A 222 27.74 9.96 0.50
C ILE A 222 26.32 9.46 0.76
N LEU A 223 25.51 10.24 1.49
CA LEU A 223 24.09 9.96 1.68
C LEU A 223 23.35 9.93 0.32
N GLY A 224 23.57 10.94 -0.53
CA GLY A 224 23.01 11.03 -1.88
C GLY A 224 23.38 9.85 -2.78
N ILE A 225 24.65 9.46 -2.80
CA ILE A 225 25.14 8.28 -3.51
C ILE A 225 24.40 7.04 -3.01
N GLY A 226 24.23 6.92 -1.70
CA GLY A 226 23.51 5.79 -1.10
C GLY A 226 22.05 5.68 -1.50
N VAL A 227 21.34 6.80 -1.51
CA VAL A 227 19.97 6.87 -2.02
C VAL A 227 19.94 6.53 -3.52
N GLY A 228 20.89 7.03 -4.31
CA GLY A 228 21.02 6.67 -5.73
C GLY A 228 21.17 5.17 -5.96
N PHE A 229 21.98 4.49 -5.16
CA PHE A 229 22.10 3.03 -5.22
C PHE A 229 20.81 2.30 -4.80
N ALA A 230 20.08 2.80 -3.80
CA ALA A 230 18.79 2.24 -3.42
C ALA A 230 17.75 2.35 -4.56
N ILE A 231 17.72 3.48 -5.28
CA ILE A 231 16.87 3.67 -6.45
C ILE A 231 17.24 2.70 -7.58
N LEU A 232 18.54 2.43 -7.78
CA LEU A 232 19.00 1.46 -8.78
C LEU A 232 18.56 0.02 -8.44
N PHE A 233 18.53 -0.32 -7.13
CA PHE A 233 18.03 -1.62 -6.66
C PHE A 233 16.55 -1.80 -7.03
N GLU A 234 15.73 -0.76 -6.88
CA GLU A 234 14.30 -0.76 -7.20
C GLU A 234 13.96 -0.21 -8.60
N LEU A 235 14.93 -0.22 -9.52
CA LEU A 235 14.69 0.23 -10.88
C LEU A 235 13.62 -0.63 -11.57
N SER A 236 13.46 -1.90 -11.15
CA SER A 236 12.42 -2.79 -11.67
C SER A 236 11.00 -2.29 -11.45
N PRO A 237 10.48 -2.15 -10.20
CA PRO A 237 9.14 -1.62 -10.01
C PRO A 237 8.98 -0.23 -10.60
N LEU A 238 9.99 0.65 -10.52
CA LEU A 238 9.90 2.01 -11.06
C LEU A 238 9.73 2.02 -12.59
N ILE A 239 10.49 1.22 -13.34
CA ILE A 239 10.34 1.13 -14.80
C ILE A 239 8.98 0.52 -15.16
N ASN A 240 8.54 -0.53 -14.45
CA ASN A 240 7.23 -1.14 -14.71
C ASN A 240 6.08 -0.17 -14.41
N LEU A 241 6.15 0.55 -13.29
CA LEU A 241 5.19 1.58 -12.91
C LEU A 241 5.18 2.72 -13.93
N ALA A 242 6.34 3.23 -14.33
CA ALA A 242 6.45 4.29 -15.34
C ALA A 242 5.81 3.85 -16.67
N ALA A 243 6.09 2.63 -17.12
CA ALA A 243 5.52 2.10 -18.36
C ALA A 243 4.00 1.90 -18.29
N TYR A 244 3.48 1.46 -17.14
CA TYR A 244 2.05 1.31 -16.93
C TYR A 244 1.33 2.64 -16.72
N SER A 245 2.00 3.66 -16.18
CA SER A 245 1.39 4.96 -15.87
C SER A 245 0.76 5.62 -17.11
N HIS A 246 1.35 5.40 -18.29
CA HIS A 246 0.83 5.85 -19.60
C HIS A 246 -0.42 5.11 -20.07
N GLN A 247 -0.75 3.95 -19.50
CA GLN A 247 -1.97 3.20 -19.80
C GLN A 247 -3.06 3.41 -18.73
N SER A 248 -2.68 3.77 -17.51
CA SER A 248 -3.57 3.96 -16.37
C SER A 248 -4.55 5.12 -16.56
N ILE A 249 -5.62 5.18 -15.76
CA ILE A 249 -6.54 6.34 -15.72
C ILE A 249 -5.85 7.70 -15.53
N ARG A 250 -4.69 7.72 -14.85
CA ARG A 250 -3.91 8.94 -14.62
C ARG A 250 -3.23 9.47 -15.88
N SER A 251 -3.19 8.69 -16.97
CA SER A 251 -2.71 9.18 -18.27
C SER A 251 -3.59 10.29 -18.86
N ALA A 252 -4.84 10.43 -18.39
CA ALA A 252 -5.73 11.55 -18.72
C ALA A 252 -5.26 12.89 -18.12
N GLY A 253 -4.28 12.86 -17.20
CA GLY A 253 -4.02 13.97 -16.29
C GLY A 253 -5.02 13.99 -15.13
N ILE A 254 -4.72 14.75 -14.08
CA ILE A 254 -5.56 14.85 -12.89
C ILE A 254 -5.99 16.30 -12.65
N THR A 255 -7.19 16.49 -12.10
CA THR A 255 -7.65 17.79 -11.62
C THR A 255 -7.12 18.07 -10.21
N PHE A 256 -7.19 19.33 -9.77
CA PHE A 256 -6.89 19.67 -8.37
C PHE A 256 -7.84 18.97 -7.39
N ARG A 257 -9.12 18.81 -7.77
CA ARG A 257 -10.10 18.07 -6.97
C ARG A 257 -9.71 16.61 -6.83
N ASN A 258 -9.24 15.97 -7.90
CA ASN A 258 -8.72 14.60 -7.84
C ASN A 258 -7.50 14.47 -6.94
N TYR A 259 -6.57 15.43 -7.08
CA TYR A 259 -5.34 15.51 -6.30
C TYR A 259 -5.62 15.56 -4.79
N ILE A 260 -6.53 16.45 -4.34
CA ILE A 260 -6.92 16.53 -2.92
C ILE A 260 -7.88 15.41 -2.50
N GLY A 261 -8.78 14.97 -3.40
CA GLY A 261 -9.81 13.98 -3.10
C GLY A 261 -9.24 12.58 -2.87
N SER A 262 -8.08 12.28 -3.47
CA SER A 262 -7.38 11.01 -3.25
C SER A 262 -6.90 10.82 -1.81
N GLY A 263 -6.64 11.91 -1.09
CA GLY A 263 -6.21 11.94 0.31
C GLY A 263 -7.33 12.13 1.33
N GLY A 264 -8.58 12.36 0.89
CA GLY A 264 -9.72 12.67 1.76
C GLY A 264 -9.91 14.17 2.03
N ALA A 265 -11.02 14.54 2.70
CA ALA A 265 -11.25 15.94 3.07
C ALA A 265 -10.24 16.42 4.12
N PRO A 266 -9.87 17.71 4.14
CA PRO A 266 -8.98 18.22 5.17
C PRO A 266 -9.62 18.09 6.55
N ASP A 267 -8.99 17.35 7.45
CA ASP A 267 -9.51 17.17 8.80
C ASP A 267 -8.45 17.46 9.86
N PHE A 268 -8.52 18.65 10.43
CA PHE A 268 -7.67 19.07 11.54
C PHE A 268 -7.82 18.18 12.78
N LYS A 269 -8.92 17.42 12.91
CA LYS A 269 -9.09 16.45 14.00
C LYS A 269 -8.02 15.35 13.97
N MET A 270 -7.41 15.07 12.81
CA MET A 270 -6.27 14.15 12.68
C MET A 270 -5.01 14.61 13.42
N LEU A 271 -4.88 15.92 13.67
CA LEU A 271 -3.78 16.52 14.43
C LEU A 271 -4.17 16.80 15.89
N LEU A 272 -5.46 16.74 16.22
CA LEU A 272 -5.96 17.06 17.54
C LEU A 272 -5.90 15.85 18.48
N PRO A 273 -5.64 16.08 19.78
CA PRO A 273 -5.62 14.99 20.74
C PRO A 273 -7.03 14.38 20.94
N VAL A 274 -7.14 13.07 20.70
CA VAL A 274 -8.40 12.31 20.62
C VAL A 274 -9.27 12.37 21.90
N PHE A 275 -8.67 12.56 23.07
CA PHE A 275 -9.42 12.65 24.34
C PHE A 275 -10.10 14.01 24.57
N LEU A 276 -9.89 15.01 23.70
CA LEU A 276 -10.74 16.21 23.69
C LEU A 276 -12.17 15.88 23.24
N PHE A 277 -12.41 14.68 22.72
CA PHE A 277 -13.71 14.24 22.27
C PHE A 277 -14.37 13.25 23.25
N PRO A 278 -15.66 13.44 23.61
CA PRO A 278 -16.36 12.59 24.59
C PRO A 278 -16.54 11.12 24.18
N SER A 279 -16.39 10.79 22.89
CA SER A 279 -16.60 9.45 22.33
C SER A 279 -15.52 9.13 21.29
N PRO A 280 -14.27 8.89 21.72
CA PRO A 280 -13.14 8.62 20.82
C PRO A 280 -13.32 7.32 20.01
N ASP A 281 -14.11 6.38 20.52
CA ASP A 281 -14.56 5.16 19.86
C ASP A 281 -15.43 5.40 18.61
N LYS A 282 -16.04 6.58 18.48
CA LYS A 282 -16.88 6.95 17.32
C LYS A 282 -16.09 7.53 16.15
N PHE A 283 -14.81 7.84 16.32
CA PHE A 283 -13.97 8.31 15.22
C PHE A 283 -13.45 7.11 14.45
N GLY A 284 -13.59 7.11 13.13
CA GLY A 284 -12.93 6.12 12.28
C GLY A 284 -11.42 6.12 12.51
N VAL A 285 -10.78 4.96 12.44
CA VAL A 285 -9.36 4.82 12.83
C VAL A 285 -8.43 5.78 12.08
N LEU A 286 -8.77 6.09 10.83
CA LEU A 286 -8.05 7.07 9.99
C LEU A 286 -7.99 8.48 10.61
N TYR A 287 -9.06 8.92 11.30
CA TYR A 287 -9.17 10.27 11.88
C TYR A 287 -8.34 10.48 13.15
N GLN A 288 -7.72 9.43 13.67
CA GLN A 288 -7.03 9.43 14.97
C GLN A 288 -5.51 9.31 14.82
N SER A 289 -5.01 9.40 13.58
CA SER A 289 -3.77 8.74 13.20
C SER A 289 -2.49 9.48 13.60
N PHE A 290 -2.42 10.81 13.75
CA PHE A 290 -1.10 11.50 13.78
C PHE A 290 -0.60 11.93 15.16
N TYR A 291 -1.09 11.29 16.23
CA TYR A 291 -0.86 11.72 17.61
C TYR A 291 0.29 10.96 18.33
N PRO A 292 1.44 11.61 18.66
CA PRO A 292 2.60 10.98 19.31
C PRO A 292 2.56 10.95 20.85
N GLY A 293 1.45 11.37 21.46
CA GLY A 293 1.37 11.61 22.91
C GLY A 293 1.49 13.09 23.26
N LEU A 294 0.75 13.53 24.28
CA LEU A 294 0.74 14.90 24.76
C LEU A 294 2.09 15.25 25.36
N VAL A 295 2.66 14.34 26.15
CA VAL A 295 3.95 14.57 26.79
C VAL A 295 4.98 14.86 25.69
N CYS A 296 4.93 14.14 24.57
CA CYS A 296 5.76 14.42 23.40
C CYS A 296 5.50 15.81 22.82
N LEU A 297 4.23 16.18 22.55
CA LEU A 297 3.88 17.49 21.99
C LEU A 297 4.35 18.67 22.86
N LEU A 298 4.28 18.54 24.19
CA LEU A 298 4.74 19.58 25.10
C LEU A 298 6.27 19.66 25.14
N MET A 299 6.95 18.52 25.06
CA MET A 299 8.41 18.48 25.00
C MET A 299 8.96 19.02 23.67
N VAL A 300 8.21 18.94 22.57
CA VAL A 300 8.63 19.49 21.26
C VAL A 300 9.02 20.98 21.34
N PHE A 301 8.30 21.80 22.10
CA PHE A 301 8.65 23.22 22.27
C PHE A 301 9.97 23.42 23.02
N LEU A 302 10.24 22.59 24.04
CA LEU A 302 11.52 22.58 24.75
C LEU A 302 12.65 22.08 23.84
N GLY A 303 12.38 21.11 22.97
CA GLY A 303 13.33 20.61 21.98
C GLY A 303 13.68 21.66 20.94
N ALA A 304 12.68 22.38 20.43
CA ALA A 304 12.88 23.51 19.52
C ALA A 304 13.73 24.61 20.18
N LYS A 305 13.47 24.91 21.46
CA LYS A 305 14.29 25.84 22.25
C LYS A 305 15.73 25.37 22.41
N ARG A 306 15.96 24.09 22.75
CA ARG A 306 17.30 23.50 22.91
C ARG A 306 18.14 23.64 21.65
N LEU A 307 17.53 23.40 20.49
CA LEU A 307 18.20 23.45 19.18
C LEU A 307 18.26 24.88 18.58
N GLY A 308 17.67 25.88 19.23
CA GLY A 308 17.64 27.26 18.76
C GLY A 308 17.02 27.41 17.36
N TRP A 309 17.71 28.13 16.47
CA TRP A 309 17.23 28.35 15.10
C TRP A 309 17.01 27.04 14.31
N LYS A 310 17.87 26.03 14.53
CA LYS A 310 17.69 24.70 13.89
C LYS A 310 16.42 24.02 14.39
N GLY A 311 16.10 24.16 15.66
CA GLY A 311 14.87 23.65 16.27
C GLY A 311 13.63 24.35 15.71
N PHE A 312 13.68 25.66 15.56
CA PHE A 312 12.61 26.44 14.94
C PHE A 312 12.36 26.03 13.48
N LEU A 313 13.41 25.93 12.65
CA LEU A 313 13.28 25.45 11.27
C LEU A 313 12.72 24.02 11.22
N SER A 314 13.17 23.15 12.13
CA SER A 314 12.63 21.78 12.22
C SER A 314 11.14 21.79 12.52
N PHE A 315 10.70 22.62 13.47
CA PHE A 315 9.30 22.77 13.78
C PHE A 315 8.46 23.25 12.58
N LEU A 316 8.97 24.21 11.79
CA LEU A 316 8.29 24.68 10.57
C LEU A 316 8.17 23.59 9.49
N VAL A 317 9.22 22.81 9.27
CA VAL A 317 9.19 21.69 8.32
C VAL A 317 8.20 20.62 8.77
N LEU A 318 8.12 20.34 10.07
CA LEU A 318 7.11 19.42 10.60
C LEU A 318 5.70 19.97 10.40
N ILE A 319 5.45 21.26 10.67
CA ILE A 319 4.14 21.87 10.37
C ILE A 319 3.80 21.74 8.89
N PHE A 320 4.74 21.99 7.98
CA PHE A 320 4.52 21.83 6.53
C PHE A 320 4.03 20.42 6.18
N PHE A 321 4.73 19.38 6.65
CA PHE A 321 4.32 17.99 6.40
C PHE A 321 3.02 17.62 7.11
N GLY A 322 2.78 18.15 8.32
CA GLY A 322 1.51 17.96 9.04
C GLY A 322 0.32 18.56 8.30
N LEU A 323 0.46 19.79 7.78
CA LEU A 323 -0.55 20.47 6.97
C LEU A 323 -0.80 19.75 5.64
N TYR A 324 0.26 19.24 5.02
CA TYR A 324 0.13 18.46 3.80
C TYR A 324 -0.56 17.12 4.06
N ALA A 325 -0.20 16.42 5.14
CA ALA A 325 -0.82 15.16 5.56
C ALA A 325 -2.33 15.26 5.78
N ILE A 326 -2.82 16.41 6.24
CA ILE A 326 -4.26 16.67 6.38
C ILE A 326 -4.87 17.35 5.14
N ASN A 327 -4.24 17.27 3.97
CA ASN A 327 -4.74 17.84 2.72
C ASN A 327 -5.05 19.35 2.79
N TRP A 328 -4.31 20.16 3.56
CA TRP A 328 -4.64 21.57 3.71
C TRP A 328 -4.65 22.30 2.36
N GLY A 329 -5.84 22.77 1.96
CA GLY A 329 -6.15 23.20 0.58
C GLY A 329 -5.19 24.24 0.00
N PRO A 330 -4.86 25.34 0.71
CA PRO A 330 -3.94 26.36 0.20
C PRO A 330 -2.54 25.81 -0.13
N LEU A 331 -1.96 25.01 0.77
CA LEU A 331 -0.67 24.37 0.54
C LEU A 331 -0.73 23.39 -0.63
N CYS A 332 -1.75 22.53 -0.65
CA CYS A 332 -1.92 21.56 -1.74
C CYS A 332 -2.10 22.25 -3.09
N LYS A 333 -2.80 23.38 -3.14
CA LYS A 333 -3.02 24.16 -4.38
C LYS A 333 -1.71 24.73 -4.92
N PHE A 334 -0.85 25.24 -4.04
CA PHE A 334 0.49 25.68 -4.43
C PHE A 334 1.34 24.52 -4.98
N LEU A 335 1.37 23.40 -4.24
CA LEU A 335 2.16 22.22 -4.62
C LEU A 335 1.68 21.53 -5.90
N PHE A 336 0.39 21.63 -6.23
CA PHE A 336 -0.20 21.06 -7.44
C PHE A 336 0.39 21.64 -8.75
N HIS A 337 1.00 22.83 -8.69
CA HIS A 337 1.67 23.43 -9.85
C HIS A 337 3.11 22.93 -10.04
N ILE A 338 3.67 22.19 -9.09
CA ILE A 338 5.03 21.67 -9.16
C ILE A 338 5.00 20.30 -9.87
N PRO A 339 5.74 20.13 -10.99
CA PRO A 339 5.85 18.83 -11.65
C PRO A 339 6.35 17.75 -10.69
N VAL A 340 5.92 16.50 -10.90
CA VAL A 340 6.17 15.36 -10.01
C VAL A 340 5.36 15.41 -8.72
N VAL A 341 5.39 16.52 -7.98
CA VAL A 341 4.61 16.69 -6.74
C VAL A 341 3.11 16.59 -7.03
N ASN A 342 2.67 17.16 -8.15
CA ASN A 342 1.30 17.05 -8.63
C ASN A 342 0.84 15.63 -9.02
N LYS A 343 1.72 14.62 -8.93
CA LYS A 343 1.38 13.20 -9.10
C LYS A 343 1.28 12.46 -7.76
N LEU A 344 1.78 13.04 -6.67
CA LEU A 344 1.79 12.45 -5.34
C LEU A 344 0.49 12.83 -4.60
N ALA A 345 -0.50 11.94 -4.63
CA ALA A 345 -1.86 12.27 -4.15
C ALA A 345 -2.27 11.54 -2.86
N LEU A 346 -1.37 10.73 -2.28
CA LEU A 346 -1.53 10.09 -0.99
C LEU A 346 -0.88 10.95 0.09
N HIS A 347 -1.42 12.15 0.28
CA HIS A 347 -0.76 13.15 1.14
C HIS A 347 -0.59 12.68 2.59
N TYR A 348 -1.49 11.82 3.11
CA TYR A 348 -1.38 11.24 4.45
C TYR A 348 -0.10 10.44 4.66
N SER A 349 0.54 9.89 3.61
CA SER A 349 1.82 9.20 3.70
C SER A 349 2.94 10.13 4.20
N SER A 350 2.77 11.45 4.04
CA SER A 350 3.70 12.43 4.60
C SER A 350 3.63 12.57 6.13
N ALA A 351 2.57 12.04 6.76
CA ALA A 351 2.41 12.07 8.20
C ALA A 351 3.52 11.34 8.96
N LEU A 352 4.16 10.34 8.34
CA LEU A 352 5.33 9.68 8.90
C LEU A 352 6.42 10.69 9.29
N VAL A 353 6.72 11.65 8.40
CA VAL A 353 7.74 12.67 8.65
C VAL A 353 7.33 13.54 9.83
N PHE A 354 6.08 14.00 9.83
CA PHE A 354 5.53 14.81 10.92
C PHE A 354 5.63 14.08 12.26
N TYR A 355 5.10 12.87 12.33
CA TYR A 355 5.00 12.06 13.54
C TYR A 355 6.36 11.62 14.10
N LEU A 356 7.23 11.08 13.24
CA LEU A 356 8.58 10.68 13.61
C LEU A 356 9.41 11.89 14.05
N GLY A 357 9.30 13.00 13.31
CA GLY A 357 10.01 14.22 13.62
C GLY A 357 9.57 14.86 14.94
N LEU A 358 8.28 14.81 15.29
CA LEU A 358 7.80 15.22 16.61
C LEU A 358 8.40 14.36 17.73
N SER A 359 8.53 13.05 17.51
CA SER A 359 9.14 12.14 18.49
C SER A 359 10.64 12.43 18.68
N VAL A 360 11.37 12.73 17.59
CA VAL A 360 12.78 13.16 17.66
C VAL A 360 12.91 14.50 18.37
N LEU A 361 12.11 15.50 18.00
CA LEU A 361 12.18 16.84 18.58
C LEU A 361 11.72 16.85 20.05
N GLY A 362 10.70 16.04 20.39
CA GLY A 362 10.26 15.80 21.76
C GLY A 362 11.36 15.17 22.62
N SER A 363 12.18 14.27 22.04
CA SER A 363 13.33 13.68 22.75
C SER A 363 14.39 14.73 23.11
N PHE A 364 14.68 15.69 22.23
CA PHE A 364 15.51 16.85 22.58
C PHE A 364 14.89 17.71 23.69
N GLY A 365 13.56 17.78 23.76
CA GLY A 365 12.84 18.46 24.82
C GLY A 365 12.99 17.79 26.17
N VAL A 366 12.95 16.46 26.21
CA VAL A 366 13.22 15.68 27.43
C VAL A 366 14.66 15.87 27.89
N GLU A 367 15.62 15.91 26.96
CA GLU A 367 17.02 16.21 27.29
C GLU A 367 17.16 17.58 27.96
N GLU A 368 16.57 18.62 27.38
CA GLU A 368 16.56 19.98 27.95
C GLU A 368 15.88 20.03 29.32
N PHE A 369 14.77 19.30 29.47
CA PHE A 369 14.00 19.22 30.71
C PHE A 369 14.84 18.59 31.83
N LEU A 370 15.49 17.46 31.56
CA LEU A 370 16.27 16.71 32.54
C LEU A 370 17.54 17.46 32.98
N GLU A 371 18.23 18.11 32.02
CA GLU A 371 19.46 18.88 32.28
C GLU A 371 19.21 20.18 33.04
N LYS A 372 18.30 21.04 32.55
CA LYS A 372 18.22 22.44 33.05
C LYS A 372 17.14 22.68 34.08
N ARG A 373 16.05 21.90 34.10
CA ARG A 373 14.93 22.02 35.06
C ARG A 373 14.46 23.47 35.32
N THR A 374 14.43 24.29 34.27
CA THR A 374 14.04 25.71 34.29
C THR A 374 12.57 25.95 34.69
N LYS A 375 12.19 27.22 34.94
CA LYS A 375 10.78 27.61 35.12
C LYS A 375 9.87 27.22 33.94
N GLY A 376 10.37 27.24 32.71
CA GLY A 376 9.59 26.84 31.51
C GLY A 376 9.29 25.34 31.44
N SER A 377 10.21 24.49 31.91
CA SER A 377 9.97 23.06 32.09
C SER A 377 8.94 22.77 33.21
N LEU A 378 8.87 23.65 34.21
CA LEU A 378 7.89 23.62 35.28
C LEU A 378 6.49 23.92 34.75
N SER A 379 6.36 24.94 33.90
CA SER A 379 5.11 25.25 33.19
C SER A 379 4.66 24.09 32.32
N ALA A 380 5.57 23.45 31.56
CA ALA A 380 5.25 22.27 30.76
C ALA A 380 4.74 21.09 31.61
N LEU A 381 5.38 20.82 32.75
CA LEU A 381 4.96 19.77 33.69
C LEU A 381 3.59 20.07 34.32
N VAL A 382 3.35 21.32 34.73
CA VAL A 382 2.06 21.76 35.28
C VAL A 382 0.96 21.62 34.22
N ILE A 383 1.24 21.95 32.96
CA ILE A 383 0.31 21.76 31.85
C ILE A 383 0.05 20.26 31.62
N ILE A 384 1.07 19.40 31.59
CA ILE A 384 0.91 17.93 31.49
C ILE A 384 -0.03 17.43 32.59
N ILE A 385 0.18 17.90 33.83
CA ILE A 385 -0.55 17.43 35.00
C ILE A 385 -1.99 17.92 35.02
N LEU A 386 -2.20 19.24 34.83
CA LEU A 386 -3.53 19.81 34.68
C LEU A 386 -4.32 19.09 33.60
N PHE A 387 -3.64 18.73 32.52
CA PHE A 387 -4.24 18.02 31.43
C PHE A 387 -4.58 16.56 31.72
N ILE A 388 -3.68 15.80 32.36
CA ILE A 388 -3.98 14.44 32.83
C ILE A 388 -5.21 14.47 33.73
N LEU A 389 -5.28 15.47 34.62
CA LEU A 389 -6.41 15.66 35.53
C LEU A 389 -7.70 16.00 34.77
N VAL A 390 -7.67 16.93 33.81
CA VAL A 390 -8.82 17.27 32.95
C VAL A 390 -9.27 16.05 32.13
N SER A 391 -8.33 15.24 31.66
CA SER A 391 -8.62 14.01 30.91
C SER A 391 -9.30 12.96 31.81
N VAL A 392 -8.80 12.77 33.04
CA VAL A 392 -9.45 11.92 34.06
C VAL A 392 -10.86 12.44 34.39
N PHE A 393 -11.06 13.75 34.44
CA PHE A 393 -12.36 14.38 34.67
C PHE A 393 -13.37 14.12 33.53
N ILE A 394 -12.97 14.36 32.28
CA ILE A 394 -13.82 14.11 31.10
C ILE A 394 -14.32 12.64 31.08
N VAL A 395 -13.47 11.73 31.56
CA VAL A 395 -13.73 10.29 31.53
C VAL A 395 -14.57 9.83 32.72
N SER A 396 -14.31 10.36 33.91
CA SER A 396 -15.01 9.94 35.13
C SER A 396 -16.36 10.65 35.32
N ARG A 397 -16.55 11.84 34.73
CA ARG A 397 -17.69 12.74 34.97
C ARG A 397 -17.97 13.01 36.45
N ASP A 398 -16.96 12.85 37.31
CA ASP A 398 -17.07 12.95 38.77
C ASP A 398 -16.26 14.17 39.26
N TRP A 399 -16.98 15.26 39.53
CA TRP A 399 -16.42 16.53 39.95
C TRP A 399 -15.71 16.46 41.32
N VAL A 400 -16.17 15.60 42.23
CA VAL A 400 -15.64 15.51 43.59
C VAL A 400 -14.31 14.77 43.60
N ARG A 401 -14.21 13.65 42.85
CA ARG A 401 -12.95 12.93 42.67
C ARG A 401 -11.90 13.75 41.90
N PHE A 402 -12.33 14.54 40.92
CA PHE A 402 -11.43 15.42 40.16
C PHE A 402 -10.82 16.53 41.03
N ILE A 403 -11.64 17.24 41.82
CA ILE A 403 -11.16 18.29 42.73
C ILE A 403 -10.27 17.68 43.82
N GLY A 404 -10.64 16.52 44.37
CA GLY A 404 -9.82 15.79 45.33
C GLY A 404 -8.44 15.40 44.77
N LEU A 405 -8.39 14.89 43.52
CA LEU A 405 -7.14 14.57 42.83
C LEU A 405 -6.29 15.81 42.54
N LEU A 406 -6.88 16.93 42.14
CA LEU A 406 -6.18 18.21 41.93
C LEU A 406 -5.51 18.72 43.19
N ILE A 407 -6.20 18.65 44.33
CA ILE A 407 -5.67 19.09 45.63
C ILE A 407 -4.54 18.14 46.07
N VAL A 408 -4.75 16.82 45.99
CA VAL A 408 -3.73 15.83 46.37
C VAL A 408 -2.51 15.90 45.45
N LEU A 409 -2.68 16.04 44.13
CA LEU A 409 -1.55 16.18 43.20
C LEU A 409 -0.85 17.53 43.37
N GLY A 410 -1.58 18.63 43.56
CA GLY A 410 -0.98 19.94 43.81
C GLY A 410 -0.13 19.97 45.08
N ILE A 411 -0.62 19.34 46.15
CA ILE A 411 0.11 19.16 47.41
C ILE A 411 1.29 18.20 47.21
N ALA A 412 1.09 17.06 46.55
CA ALA A 412 2.14 16.09 46.27
C ALA A 412 3.26 16.70 45.42
N LEU A 413 2.93 17.45 44.37
CA LEU A 413 3.90 18.14 43.50
C LEU A 413 4.61 19.25 44.25
N GLY A 414 3.90 20.06 45.04
CA GLY A 414 4.53 21.08 45.89
C GLY A 414 5.51 20.49 46.92
N LEU A 415 5.20 19.31 47.47
CA LEU A 415 6.04 18.58 48.41
C LEU A 415 7.20 17.83 47.74
N LEU A 416 6.96 17.21 46.58
CA LEU A 416 7.95 16.52 45.75
C LEU A 416 8.96 17.53 45.17
N PHE A 417 8.53 18.71 44.71
CA PHE A 417 9.43 19.72 44.13
C PHE A 417 10.40 20.31 45.15
N ARG A 418 9.97 20.47 46.41
CA ARG A 418 10.83 20.97 47.49
C ARG A 418 11.85 19.94 47.98
N ARG A 419 11.66 18.64 47.73
CA ARG A 419 12.49 17.55 48.29
C ARG A 419 13.24 16.70 47.25
N LEU A 420 12.82 16.66 45.98
CA LEU A 420 13.44 15.84 44.93
C LEU A 420 14.68 16.49 44.31
N LYS A 421 15.82 16.39 45.00
CA LYS A 421 17.13 16.72 44.40
C LYS A 421 17.66 15.61 43.47
N LYS A 422 17.19 14.37 43.65
CA LYS A 422 17.72 13.19 42.96
C LYS A 422 17.22 13.10 41.51
N GLU A 423 18.14 13.05 40.57
CA GLU A 423 17.89 13.05 39.11
C GLU A 423 17.11 11.84 38.61
N TRP A 424 17.39 10.64 39.14
CA TRP A 424 16.72 9.40 38.71
C TRP A 424 15.20 9.42 38.93
N LEU A 425 14.69 10.16 39.92
CA LEU A 425 13.25 10.28 40.15
C LEU A 425 12.55 11.05 39.03
N TRP A 426 13.19 12.09 38.46
CA TRP A 426 12.67 12.82 37.31
C TRP A 426 12.63 11.94 36.06
N GLN A 427 13.67 11.13 35.86
CA GLN A 427 13.74 10.18 34.75
C GLN A 427 12.60 9.15 34.83
N VAL A 428 12.36 8.58 36.02
CA VAL A 428 11.24 7.63 36.25
C VAL A 428 9.89 8.31 36.00
N LEU A 429 9.69 9.54 36.49
CA LEU A 429 8.43 10.27 36.29
C LEU A 429 8.14 10.54 34.81
N VAL A 430 9.14 10.96 34.03
CA VAL A 430 8.98 11.18 32.59
C VAL A 430 8.61 9.88 31.87
N MET A 431 9.27 8.78 32.23
CA MET A 431 8.98 7.47 31.64
C MET A 431 7.58 6.96 32.01
N LEU A 432 7.15 7.13 33.26
CA LEU A 432 5.78 6.78 33.68
C LEU A 432 4.74 7.66 32.99
N ALA A 433 5.02 8.95 32.82
CA ALA A 433 4.11 9.88 32.16
C ALA A 433 3.90 9.52 30.69
N VAL A 434 4.98 9.23 29.94
CA VAL A 434 4.85 8.82 28.52
C VAL A 434 4.17 7.47 28.39
N VAL A 435 4.51 6.48 29.24
CA VAL A 435 3.86 5.17 29.23
C VAL A 435 2.37 5.31 29.52
N PHE A 436 2.00 6.11 30.53
CA PHE A 436 0.59 6.35 30.85
C PHE A 436 -0.17 7.03 29.69
N ASP A 437 0.41 8.10 29.12
CA ASP A 437 -0.15 8.86 28.00
C ASP A 437 -0.44 7.97 26.78
N VAL A 438 0.57 7.21 26.33
CA VAL A 438 0.42 6.34 25.16
C VAL A 438 -0.41 5.08 25.45
N SER A 439 -0.29 4.49 26.65
CA SER A 439 -1.04 3.28 27.01
C SER A 439 -2.53 3.57 27.20
N TYR A 440 -2.88 4.69 27.83
CA TYR A 440 -4.28 5.04 28.08
C TYR A 440 -5.10 5.10 26.79
N LEU A 441 -4.53 5.72 25.75
CA LEU A 441 -5.13 5.78 24.42
C LEU A 441 -5.08 4.43 23.72
N ALA A 442 -3.93 3.74 23.74
CA ALA A 442 -3.80 2.43 23.12
C ALA A 442 -4.79 1.40 23.69
N PHE A 443 -5.08 1.41 24.99
CA PHE A 443 -6.05 0.49 25.61
C PHE A 443 -7.51 0.80 25.27
N LYS A 444 -7.92 2.07 25.22
CA LYS A 444 -9.28 2.45 24.81
C LYS A 444 -9.54 2.24 23.33
N LEU A 445 -8.48 2.34 22.53
CA LEU A 445 -8.55 2.30 21.07
C LEU A 445 -8.05 0.98 20.49
N GLN A 446 -7.81 -0.05 21.32
CA GLN A 446 -7.64 -1.44 20.88
C GLN A 446 -9.02 -2.02 20.57
N PRO A 447 -9.43 -2.06 19.31
CA PRO A 447 -10.78 -2.45 18.97
C PRO A 447 -10.79 -3.97 18.86
N ARG A 448 -11.73 -4.58 19.57
CA ARG A 448 -11.81 -6.03 19.73
C ARG A 448 -12.15 -6.65 18.38
N ALA A 449 -11.15 -7.20 17.70
CA ALA A 449 -11.37 -7.99 16.49
C ALA A 449 -12.27 -9.19 16.84
N ARG A 450 -13.38 -9.35 16.11
CA ARG A 450 -14.14 -10.60 16.12
C ARG A 450 -13.36 -11.61 15.29
N LYS A 451 -13.00 -12.72 15.93
CA LYS A 451 -12.08 -13.75 15.42
C LYS A 451 -12.59 -14.48 14.15
N ASN A 452 -13.84 -14.28 13.72
CA ASN A 452 -14.52 -15.26 12.87
C ASN A 452 -15.13 -14.76 11.56
N GLU A 453 -15.27 -13.45 11.30
CA GLU A 453 -16.18 -12.99 10.23
C GLU A 453 -15.67 -13.21 8.78
N LEU A 454 -14.41 -13.60 8.56
CA LEU A 454 -13.86 -13.86 7.20
C LEU A 454 -13.48 -15.33 6.93
N GLU A 455 -13.37 -16.16 7.98
CA GLU A 455 -13.25 -17.62 7.84
C GLU A 455 -14.62 -18.30 7.88
N ASP A 456 -15.60 -17.72 8.59
CA ASP A 456 -17.01 -18.11 8.46
C ASP A 456 -17.53 -17.63 7.11
N SER A 457 -17.66 -18.58 6.20
CA SER A 457 -18.28 -18.39 4.89
C SER A 457 -19.66 -17.75 5.05
N SER A 458 -19.79 -16.48 4.66
CA SER A 458 -21.09 -15.83 4.54
C SER A 458 -22.00 -16.69 3.65
N ALA A 459 -23.31 -16.63 3.88
CA ALA A 459 -24.27 -17.36 3.05
C ALA A 459 -24.10 -17.05 1.55
N VAL A 460 -23.65 -15.83 1.22
CA VAL A 460 -23.24 -15.41 -0.12
C VAL A 460 -22.03 -16.21 -0.63
N LEU A 461 -20.96 -16.33 0.15
CA LEU A 461 -19.77 -17.09 -0.24
C LEU A 461 -20.05 -18.58 -0.43
N ASN A 462 -20.92 -19.15 0.41
CA ASN A 462 -21.35 -20.54 0.27
C ASN A 462 -22.15 -20.77 -1.01
N PHE A 463 -23.06 -19.85 -1.35
CA PHE A 463 -23.78 -19.86 -2.62
C PHE A 463 -22.80 -19.82 -3.81
N LEU A 464 -21.84 -18.89 -3.80
CA LEU A 464 -20.85 -18.76 -4.86
C LEU A 464 -19.97 -20.02 -5.03
N ARG A 465 -19.63 -20.72 -3.94
CA ARG A 465 -18.84 -21.97 -3.99
C ARG A 465 -19.58 -23.13 -4.65
N GLN A 466 -20.90 -23.17 -4.56
CA GLN A 466 -21.71 -24.22 -5.18
C GLN A 466 -21.80 -24.05 -6.70
N GLU A 467 -21.78 -22.80 -7.17
CA GLU A 467 -21.85 -22.46 -8.58
C GLU A 467 -20.47 -22.52 -9.26
N ARG A 468 -19.90 -23.72 -9.47
CA ARG A 468 -18.53 -23.91 -10.01
C ARG A 468 -18.23 -23.26 -11.38
N ASN A 469 -19.24 -22.80 -12.12
CA ASN A 469 -19.12 -22.13 -13.41
C ASN A 469 -19.02 -20.60 -13.26
N LEU A 470 -18.15 -20.12 -12.36
CA LEU A 470 -18.02 -18.70 -12.10
C LEU A 470 -17.27 -17.97 -13.20
N VAL A 471 -18.04 -17.22 -13.96
CA VAL A 471 -17.61 -16.28 -14.97
C VAL A 471 -18.01 -14.90 -14.42
N ARG A 472 -17.02 -14.11 -13.93
CA ARG A 472 -16.97 -12.67 -13.56
C ARG A 472 -18.25 -11.99 -12.99
N PHE A 473 -18.13 -11.12 -11.97
CA PHE A 473 -19.27 -10.47 -11.26
C PHE A 473 -19.37 -8.94 -11.49
N LEU A 474 -20.60 -8.39 -11.44
CA LEU A 474 -20.88 -6.95 -11.33
C LEU A 474 -21.76 -6.70 -10.09
N PRO A 475 -21.40 -5.74 -9.21
CA PRO A 475 -22.29 -5.19 -8.19
C PRO A 475 -23.00 -3.94 -8.67
N LEU A 476 -24.10 -3.62 -8.00
CA LEU A 476 -24.89 -2.42 -8.31
C LEU A 476 -25.31 -1.66 -7.05
N SER A 477 -24.52 -1.72 -5.98
CA SER A 477 -24.91 -1.09 -4.71
C SER A 477 -23.74 -0.72 -3.81
N ARG A 478 -23.79 0.54 -3.34
CA ARG A 478 -22.80 1.32 -2.57
C ARG A 478 -22.17 0.66 -1.34
N HIS A 479 -22.72 -0.45 -0.87
CA HIS A 479 -22.33 -1.12 0.38
C HIS A 479 -22.37 -2.65 0.27
N LEU A 480 -22.32 -3.23 -0.95
CA LEU A 480 -22.35 -4.70 -1.10
C LEU A 480 -21.20 -5.36 -0.32
N HIS A 481 -20.02 -4.72 -0.30
CA HIS A 481 -18.83 -5.24 0.37
C HIS A 481 -18.93 -5.27 1.91
N GLU A 482 -19.70 -4.36 2.52
CA GLU A 482 -19.82 -4.26 3.99
C GLU A 482 -20.53 -5.49 4.60
N ASP A 483 -21.49 -6.06 3.88
CA ASP A 483 -22.31 -7.19 4.36
C ASP A 483 -21.91 -8.54 3.75
N THR A 484 -21.34 -8.55 2.53
CA THR A 484 -21.04 -9.81 1.81
C THR A 484 -19.59 -10.23 1.89
N LEU A 485 -18.69 -9.30 2.22
CA LEU A 485 -17.25 -9.43 2.03
C LEU A 485 -16.85 -9.76 0.59
N VAL A 486 -17.75 -9.63 -0.39
CA VAL A 486 -17.44 -9.81 -1.80
C VAL A 486 -17.18 -8.44 -2.38
N HIS A 487 -15.94 -8.20 -2.82
CA HIS A 487 -15.66 -6.98 -3.54
C HIS A 487 -15.97 -7.20 -5.02
N PRO A 488 -16.76 -6.34 -5.66
CA PRO A 488 -17.44 -6.79 -6.84
C PRO A 488 -16.82 -6.02 -8.02
N LEU A 489 -15.79 -6.63 -8.59
CA LEU A 489 -15.05 -6.04 -9.69
C LEU A 489 -15.37 -6.81 -10.98
N VAL A 490 -15.85 -6.06 -11.96
CA VAL A 490 -16.06 -6.56 -13.32
C VAL A 490 -14.75 -7.17 -13.81
N GLY A 491 -14.77 -8.46 -14.13
CA GLY A 491 -13.57 -9.14 -14.62
C GLY A 491 -13.02 -10.26 -13.74
N MET A 492 -13.52 -10.46 -12.53
CA MET A 492 -12.92 -11.40 -11.57
C MET A 492 -13.09 -12.88 -11.93
N ASN A 493 -11.97 -13.60 -12.10
CA ASN A 493 -11.92 -15.07 -11.98
C ASN A 493 -11.47 -15.41 -10.55
N LEU A 494 -12.38 -15.89 -9.71
CA LEU A 494 -12.09 -16.11 -8.29
C LEU A 494 -11.72 -17.57 -8.01
N PRO A 495 -10.51 -17.87 -7.52
CA PRO A 495 -10.26 -19.14 -6.86
C PRO A 495 -10.91 -19.12 -5.48
N LEU A 496 -12.23 -19.40 -5.41
CA LEU A 496 -13.03 -19.35 -4.17
C LEU A 496 -12.55 -20.31 -3.07
N ASP A 497 -11.75 -21.31 -3.44
CA ASP A 497 -11.13 -22.26 -2.53
C ASP A 497 -9.95 -21.67 -1.74
N LEU A 498 -9.46 -20.49 -2.14
CA LEU A 498 -8.39 -19.79 -1.42
C LEU A 498 -9.00 -18.79 -0.40
N PRO A 499 -8.71 -18.92 0.90
CA PRO A 499 -9.26 -18.03 1.93
C PRO A 499 -8.93 -16.55 1.67
N GLY A 500 -9.94 -15.68 1.72
CA GLY A 500 -9.78 -14.23 1.50
C GLY A 500 -9.55 -13.79 0.05
N THR A 501 -9.54 -14.69 -0.95
CA THR A 501 -9.43 -14.28 -2.37
C THR A 501 -10.73 -13.75 -2.94
N HIS A 502 -11.86 -14.02 -2.29
CA HIS A 502 -13.23 -13.62 -2.67
C HIS A 502 -13.57 -12.18 -2.30
N SER A 503 -12.73 -11.55 -1.50
CA SER A 503 -12.94 -10.23 -0.94
C SER A 503 -11.96 -9.15 -1.42
N PRO A 504 -11.30 -9.27 -2.59
CA PRO A 504 -10.21 -8.39 -2.90
C PRO A 504 -10.74 -6.97 -3.16
N LEU A 505 -10.58 -6.07 -2.20
CA LEU A 505 -10.31 -4.65 -2.40
C LEU A 505 -9.02 -4.53 -3.24
N GLY A 506 -9.04 -5.06 -4.47
CA GLY A 506 -7.96 -4.95 -5.43
C GLY A 506 -7.95 -3.55 -5.98
N TYR A 507 -7.55 -2.62 -5.12
CA TYR A 507 -7.34 -1.19 -5.32
C TYR A 507 -8.04 -0.64 -6.56
N TRP A 508 -9.25 -0.11 -6.35
CA TRP A 508 -10.16 0.32 -7.40
C TRP A 508 -9.66 1.46 -8.31
N ARG A 509 -8.39 1.87 -8.18
CA ARG A 509 -7.80 3.09 -8.76
C ARG A 509 -6.84 2.86 -9.93
N MET A 510 -6.62 1.62 -10.40
CA MET A 510 -5.65 1.38 -11.47
C MET A 510 -6.15 0.58 -12.68
N PRO A 511 -7.41 0.69 -13.14
CA PRO A 511 -7.72 0.22 -14.49
C PRO A 511 -6.91 1.02 -15.52
N THR A 512 -6.77 0.45 -16.73
CA THR A 512 -6.35 1.27 -17.85
C THR A 512 -7.43 2.31 -18.14
N LEU A 513 -7.06 3.50 -18.64
CA LEU A 513 -8.02 4.55 -18.97
C LEU A 513 -9.12 4.04 -19.90
N ARG A 514 -8.76 3.19 -20.85
CA ARG A 514 -9.69 2.62 -21.81
C ARG A 514 -10.66 1.63 -21.21
N LEU A 515 -10.17 0.77 -20.31
CA LEU A 515 -11.05 -0.13 -19.62
C LEU A 515 -11.99 0.64 -18.67
N ALA A 516 -11.50 1.68 -18.00
CA ALA A 516 -12.33 2.55 -17.18
C ALA A 516 -13.44 3.23 -17.99
N LYS A 517 -13.16 3.68 -19.22
CA LYS A 517 -14.15 4.22 -20.14
C LYS A 517 -15.19 3.17 -20.58
N LEU A 518 -14.78 1.93 -20.85
CA LEU A 518 -15.72 0.83 -21.12
C LEU A 518 -16.58 0.48 -19.91
N LEU A 519 -15.98 0.43 -18.71
CA LEU A 519 -16.72 0.20 -17.46
C LEU A 519 -17.72 1.31 -17.18
N ASN A 520 -17.41 2.55 -17.56
CA ASN A 520 -18.32 3.67 -17.44
C ASN A 520 -19.54 3.58 -18.37
N LEU A 521 -19.52 2.73 -19.42
CA LEU A 521 -20.72 2.41 -20.20
C LEU A 521 -21.68 1.50 -19.42
N ILE A 522 -21.15 0.56 -18.64
CA ILE A 522 -21.91 -0.36 -17.76
C ILE A 522 -22.38 0.35 -16.50
N SER A 523 -21.56 1.26 -15.99
CA SER A 523 -21.76 1.88 -14.69
C SER A 523 -21.51 3.39 -14.82
N PRO A 524 -22.50 4.14 -15.36
CA PRO A 524 -22.34 5.57 -15.57
C PRO A 524 -21.96 6.29 -14.27
N GLY A 525 -20.91 7.11 -14.34
CA GLY A 525 -20.35 7.79 -13.18
C GLY A 525 -19.14 7.08 -12.56
N TYR A 526 -18.82 5.86 -13.01
CA TYR A 526 -17.60 5.14 -12.64
C TYR A 526 -16.33 5.98 -12.91
N LEU A 527 -16.26 6.60 -14.09
CA LEU A 527 -15.17 7.48 -14.48
C LEU A 527 -15.72 8.89 -14.74
N LYS A 528 -15.27 9.87 -13.96
CA LYS A 528 -15.61 11.29 -14.13
C LYS A 528 -14.40 12.06 -14.62
N LEU A 529 -14.50 12.58 -15.84
CA LEU A 529 -13.54 13.50 -16.43
C LEU A 529 -14.11 14.92 -16.40
N ASP A 530 -13.25 15.93 -16.26
CA ASP A 530 -13.65 17.33 -16.40
C ASP A 530 -13.82 17.73 -17.88
N SER A 531 -14.24 18.98 -18.13
CA SER A 531 -14.40 19.51 -19.49
C SER A 531 -13.11 19.55 -20.32
N SER A 532 -11.95 19.44 -19.68
CA SER A 532 -10.64 19.35 -20.34
C SER A 532 -10.18 17.91 -20.59
N GLY A 533 -11.01 16.93 -20.20
CA GLY A 533 -10.70 15.50 -20.31
C GLY A 533 -9.79 14.95 -19.21
N LYS A 534 -9.53 15.71 -18.14
CA LYS A 534 -8.70 15.28 -17.00
C LYS A 534 -9.51 14.49 -15.99
N LEU A 535 -8.85 13.54 -15.32
CA LEU A 535 -9.46 12.75 -14.26
C LEU A 535 -9.87 13.63 -13.08
N ASP A 536 -11.18 13.73 -12.83
CA ASP A 536 -11.74 14.46 -11.68
C ASP A 536 -12.00 13.51 -10.53
N PHE A 537 -12.69 12.40 -10.80
CA PHE A 537 -13.04 11.41 -9.80
C PHE A 537 -13.22 10.02 -10.43
N LEU A 538 -12.93 8.99 -9.65
CA LEU A 538 -13.23 7.61 -9.99
C LEU A 538 -14.14 7.07 -8.89
N ASP A 539 -15.37 6.73 -9.24
CA ASP A 539 -16.37 6.17 -8.33
C ASP A 539 -16.42 4.66 -8.54
N PRO A 540 -15.84 3.84 -7.67
CA PRO A 540 -15.75 2.41 -7.90
C PRO A 540 -17.08 1.67 -7.65
N ASP A 541 -18.04 2.35 -7.03
CA ASP A 541 -19.36 1.83 -6.72
C ASP A 541 -20.40 2.96 -6.90
N PRO A 542 -20.59 3.43 -8.14
CA PRO A 542 -21.53 4.51 -8.40
C PRO A 542 -22.94 3.99 -8.13
N THR A 543 -23.75 4.78 -7.41
CA THR A 543 -25.14 4.44 -7.16
C THR A 543 -25.93 4.42 -8.45
N ARG A 544 -26.30 3.23 -8.91
CA ARG A 544 -27.23 3.01 -10.01
C ARG A 544 -28.40 2.18 -9.49
N ASP A 545 -29.63 2.58 -9.79
CA ASP A 545 -30.79 1.77 -9.43
C ASP A 545 -30.75 0.48 -10.27
N PRO A 546 -30.80 -0.72 -9.67
CA PRO A 546 -30.85 -1.97 -10.42
C PRO A 546 -31.97 -2.02 -11.47
N LYS A 547 -33.05 -1.25 -11.30
CA LYS A 547 -34.15 -1.14 -12.27
C LYS A 547 -33.78 -0.38 -13.54
N GLU A 548 -32.71 0.41 -13.53
CA GLU A 548 -32.21 1.13 -14.70
C GLU A 548 -31.34 0.24 -15.61
N ILE A 549 -31.12 -1.02 -15.23
CA ILE A 549 -30.38 -1.96 -16.06
C ILE A 549 -31.25 -2.42 -17.22
N ASP A 550 -30.66 -2.39 -18.40
CA ASP A 550 -31.30 -2.83 -19.63
C ASP A 550 -30.44 -3.84 -20.40
N GLU A 551 -30.92 -4.25 -21.57
CA GLU A 551 -30.22 -5.20 -22.45
C GLU A 551 -28.85 -4.70 -22.93
N SER A 552 -28.65 -3.38 -23.02
CA SER A 552 -27.37 -2.81 -23.45
C SER A 552 -26.29 -2.99 -22.38
N ASP A 553 -26.66 -2.92 -21.10
CA ASP A 553 -25.78 -3.26 -20.00
C ASP A 553 -25.37 -4.74 -20.04
N LEU A 554 -26.34 -5.62 -20.31
CA LEU A 554 -26.07 -7.05 -20.48
C LEU A 554 -25.10 -7.30 -21.64
N PHE A 555 -25.23 -6.56 -22.75
CA PHE A 555 -24.29 -6.62 -23.87
C PHE A 555 -22.87 -6.25 -23.44
N TYR A 556 -22.68 -5.14 -22.73
CA TYR A 556 -21.35 -4.75 -22.25
C TYR A 556 -20.80 -5.77 -21.26
N LEU A 557 -21.63 -6.35 -20.40
CA LEU A 557 -21.21 -7.43 -19.50
C LEU A 557 -20.72 -8.66 -20.28
N ARG A 558 -21.37 -9.02 -21.39
CA ARG A 558 -20.87 -10.08 -22.30
C ARG A 558 -19.49 -9.73 -22.87
N LEU A 559 -19.26 -8.48 -23.25
CA LEU A 559 -17.95 -8.03 -23.76
C LEU A 559 -16.83 -8.21 -22.71
N PHE A 560 -17.16 -8.01 -21.44
CA PHE A 560 -16.28 -8.32 -20.32
C PHE A 560 -16.30 -9.79 -19.91
N ASN A 561 -16.89 -10.68 -20.71
CA ASN A 561 -17.00 -12.11 -20.42
C ASN A 561 -17.54 -12.34 -18.99
N VAL A 562 -18.57 -11.58 -18.60
CA VAL A 562 -19.33 -11.73 -17.34
C VAL A 562 -20.46 -12.73 -17.56
N GLY A 563 -20.61 -13.67 -16.63
CA GLY A 563 -21.63 -14.72 -16.71
C GLY A 563 -22.50 -14.84 -15.47
N ASN A 564 -22.11 -14.23 -14.35
CA ASN A 564 -22.91 -14.16 -13.14
C ASN A 564 -23.05 -12.71 -12.66
N ILE A 565 -24.22 -12.33 -12.20
CA ILE A 565 -24.54 -10.96 -11.76
C ILE A 565 -25.02 -11.04 -10.30
N ILE A 566 -24.52 -10.14 -9.46
CA ILE A 566 -24.92 -10.03 -8.05
C ILE A 566 -25.51 -8.65 -7.85
N VAL A 567 -26.76 -8.60 -7.42
CA VAL A 567 -27.50 -7.35 -7.27
C VAL A 567 -28.01 -7.26 -5.84
N ARG A 568 -27.89 -6.09 -5.22
CA ARG A 568 -28.49 -5.83 -3.91
C ARG A 568 -29.71 -4.92 -4.06
N GLY A 569 -30.74 -5.16 -3.26
CA GLY A 569 -31.97 -4.39 -3.24
C GLY A 569 -33.03 -5.03 -4.13
N ALA A 570 -33.30 -4.41 -5.29
CA ALA A 570 -34.35 -4.84 -6.20
C ALA A 570 -33.91 -6.02 -7.08
N LYS A 571 -34.89 -6.86 -7.47
CA LYS A 571 -34.67 -7.87 -8.50
C LYS A 571 -34.53 -7.22 -9.88
N LEU A 572 -33.70 -7.81 -10.73
CA LEU A 572 -33.58 -7.44 -12.13
C LEU A 572 -34.75 -8.05 -12.90
N ASP A 573 -35.37 -7.24 -13.75
CA ASP A 573 -36.43 -7.66 -14.66
C ASP A 573 -36.03 -7.28 -16.09
N VAL A 574 -35.08 -8.05 -16.63
CA VAL A 574 -34.49 -7.82 -17.97
C VAL A 574 -34.42 -9.16 -18.68
N GLU A 575 -34.67 -9.18 -19.99
CA GLU A 575 -34.53 -10.40 -20.79
C GLU A 575 -33.05 -10.81 -20.91
N GLY A 576 -32.77 -12.11 -21.05
CA GLY A 576 -31.39 -12.62 -21.23
C GLY A 576 -30.65 -13.00 -19.94
N ILE A 577 -31.30 -12.94 -18.78
CA ILE A 577 -30.80 -13.45 -17.50
C ILE A 577 -31.70 -14.56 -16.92
N ASP A 578 -31.11 -15.44 -16.13
CA ASP A 578 -31.76 -16.47 -15.32
C ASP A 578 -31.58 -16.15 -13.84
N PHE A 579 -32.66 -16.13 -13.07
CA PHE A 579 -32.58 -15.98 -11.62
C PHE A 579 -32.10 -17.28 -10.97
N LEU A 580 -31.02 -17.20 -10.18
CA LEU A 580 -30.42 -18.35 -9.51
C LEU A 580 -30.85 -18.47 -8.04
N GLY A 581 -31.20 -17.37 -7.38
CA GLY A 581 -31.59 -17.37 -5.97
C GLY A 581 -31.29 -16.04 -5.26
N SER A 582 -31.51 -16.01 -3.95
CA SER A 582 -31.28 -14.83 -3.11
C SER A 582 -30.80 -15.21 -1.70
N VAL A 583 -29.95 -14.34 -1.13
CA VAL A 583 -29.51 -14.39 0.27
C VAL A 583 -29.77 -13.02 0.88
N GLY A 584 -30.79 -12.90 1.73
CA GLY A 584 -31.21 -11.60 2.26
C GLY A 584 -31.75 -10.68 1.15
N ASP A 585 -31.24 -9.45 1.07
CA ASP A 585 -31.55 -8.47 0.02
C ASP A 585 -30.64 -8.59 -1.22
N ILE A 586 -29.84 -9.65 -1.32
CA ILE A 586 -28.91 -9.90 -2.42
C ILE A 586 -29.48 -10.99 -3.33
N HIS A 587 -29.53 -10.71 -4.62
CA HIS A 587 -30.08 -11.54 -5.68
C HIS A 587 -28.99 -11.95 -6.67
N PHE A 588 -29.03 -13.22 -7.10
CA PHE A 588 -28.04 -13.81 -8.00
C PHE A 588 -28.67 -14.18 -9.34
N TYR A 589 -27.97 -13.85 -10.43
CA TYR A 589 -28.42 -14.14 -11.79
C TYR A 589 -27.30 -14.75 -12.64
N ARG A 590 -27.68 -15.56 -13.64
CA ARG A 590 -26.81 -16.07 -14.71
C ARG A 590 -27.18 -15.42 -16.03
N LEU A 591 -26.19 -15.10 -16.85
CA LEU A 591 -26.43 -14.59 -18.20
C LEU A 591 -26.63 -15.75 -19.19
N LYS A 592 -27.72 -15.73 -19.98
CA LYS A 592 -28.12 -16.85 -20.86
C LYS A 592 -27.14 -17.16 -22.00
N GLU A 593 -26.28 -16.20 -22.35
CA GLU A 593 -25.35 -16.30 -23.49
C GLU A 593 -24.05 -15.53 -23.20
N THR A 594 -23.08 -16.19 -22.56
CA THR A 594 -21.78 -15.57 -22.28
C THR A 594 -20.88 -15.63 -23.51
N MET A 595 -20.24 -14.50 -23.86
CA MET A 595 -19.20 -14.47 -24.90
C MET A 595 -18.02 -15.36 -24.49
N PRO A 596 -17.39 -16.13 -25.39
CA PRO A 596 -16.18 -16.88 -25.05
C PRO A 596 -15.03 -15.92 -24.70
N ARG A 597 -14.08 -16.33 -23.86
CA ARG A 597 -12.88 -15.53 -23.58
C ARG A 597 -11.95 -15.40 -24.78
N TYR A 598 -11.93 -16.43 -25.62
CA TYR A 598 -11.15 -16.53 -26.84
C TYR A 598 -12.13 -16.90 -27.95
N TYR A 599 -12.29 -16.02 -28.93
CA TYR A 599 -13.22 -16.25 -30.03
C TYR A 599 -12.63 -15.72 -31.33
N LEU A 600 -13.10 -16.27 -32.43
CA LEU A 600 -12.68 -15.86 -33.76
C LEU A 600 -13.74 -14.96 -34.35
N VAL A 601 -13.31 -13.93 -35.07
CA VAL A 601 -14.18 -13.13 -35.92
C VAL A 601 -13.67 -13.18 -37.35
N SER A 602 -14.59 -13.01 -38.30
CA SER A 602 -14.29 -13.04 -39.73
C SER A 602 -14.37 -11.65 -40.37
N GLU A 603 -14.73 -10.61 -39.62
CA GLU A 603 -14.74 -9.23 -40.09
C GLU A 603 -13.90 -8.31 -39.19
N ILE A 604 -13.26 -7.32 -39.80
CA ILE A 604 -12.56 -6.24 -39.09
C ILE A 604 -13.03 -4.89 -39.61
N LYS A 605 -13.23 -3.94 -38.70
CA LYS A 605 -13.37 -2.51 -39.01
C LYS A 605 -12.17 -1.76 -38.44
N GLU A 606 -11.51 -1.00 -39.30
CA GLU A 606 -10.31 -0.24 -38.95
C GLU A 606 -10.65 1.20 -38.59
N PHE A 607 -9.99 1.74 -37.57
CA PHE A 607 -10.16 3.10 -37.12
C PHE A 607 -8.79 3.76 -36.89
N THR A 608 -8.70 5.05 -37.17
CA THR A 608 -7.53 5.88 -36.83
C THR A 608 -7.68 6.54 -35.46
N GLU A 609 -8.92 6.75 -35.02
CA GLU A 609 -9.26 7.46 -33.79
C GLU A 609 -9.89 6.48 -32.78
N PRO A 610 -9.25 6.26 -31.61
CA PRO A 610 -9.75 5.33 -30.59
C PRO A 610 -11.17 5.63 -30.10
N GLU A 611 -11.54 6.91 -30.01
CA GLU A 611 -12.83 7.32 -29.44
C GLU A 611 -14.00 6.91 -30.36
N LYS A 612 -13.80 6.86 -31.68
CA LYS A 612 -14.81 6.33 -32.62
C LYS A 612 -15.11 4.84 -32.39
N ILE A 613 -14.12 4.08 -31.91
CA ILE A 613 -14.34 2.68 -31.52
C ILE A 613 -15.25 2.62 -30.29
N LEU A 614 -15.00 3.47 -29.28
CA LEU A 614 -15.82 3.52 -28.08
C LEU A 614 -17.26 3.97 -28.39
N GLU A 615 -17.42 4.99 -29.24
CA GLU A 615 -18.73 5.44 -29.73
C GLU A 615 -19.50 4.34 -30.44
N LEU A 616 -18.83 3.57 -31.31
CA LEU A 616 -19.47 2.45 -32.01
C LEU A 616 -19.87 1.32 -31.06
N ILE A 617 -19.03 1.02 -30.05
CA ILE A 617 -19.37 0.05 -29.00
C ILE A 617 -20.59 0.54 -28.21
N ALA A 618 -20.68 1.85 -27.94
CA ALA A 618 -21.79 2.45 -27.20
C ALA A 618 -23.11 2.52 -28.00
N GLN A 619 -23.04 2.43 -29.34
CA GLN A 619 -24.21 2.42 -30.21
C GLN A 619 -24.77 0.99 -30.37
N LYS A 620 -26.11 0.86 -30.42
CA LYS A 620 -26.77 -0.42 -30.73
C LYS A 620 -26.38 -0.88 -32.14
N GLY A 621 -25.96 -2.15 -32.28
CA GLY A 621 -25.70 -2.78 -33.59
C GLY A 621 -24.26 -3.26 -33.84
N PHE A 622 -23.33 -3.08 -32.88
CA PHE A 622 -22.02 -3.74 -32.94
C PHE A 622 -22.12 -5.18 -32.41
N ASP A 623 -21.87 -6.17 -33.27
CA ASP A 623 -21.72 -7.56 -32.85
C ASP A 623 -20.24 -7.93 -32.67
N PRO A 624 -19.74 -8.01 -31.42
CA PRO A 624 -18.37 -8.37 -31.12
C PRO A 624 -18.02 -9.81 -31.51
N LEU A 625 -18.99 -10.72 -31.67
CA LEU A 625 -18.74 -12.10 -32.12
C LEU A 625 -18.57 -12.21 -33.65
N LYS A 626 -19.01 -11.20 -34.40
CA LYS A 626 -18.87 -11.15 -35.86
C LYS A 626 -17.73 -10.24 -36.33
N THR A 627 -17.54 -9.11 -35.66
CA THR A 627 -16.63 -8.04 -36.10
C THR A 627 -15.67 -7.61 -34.98
N ALA A 628 -14.38 -7.46 -35.29
CA ALA A 628 -13.40 -6.81 -34.40
C ALA A 628 -13.09 -5.38 -34.86
N LEU A 629 -12.96 -4.46 -33.89
CA LEU A 629 -12.61 -3.06 -34.14
C LEU A 629 -11.12 -2.84 -33.84
N VAL A 630 -10.31 -2.38 -34.79
CA VAL A 630 -8.83 -2.35 -34.71
C VAL A 630 -8.27 -0.96 -35.07
N GLU A 631 -7.21 -0.51 -34.38
CA GLU A 631 -6.65 0.86 -34.48
C GLU A 631 -5.58 1.06 -35.57
N ASN A 632 -5.30 0.03 -36.36
CA ASN A 632 -4.19 0.02 -37.31
C ASN A 632 -4.61 -0.68 -38.59
N LYS A 633 -4.12 -0.18 -39.74
CA LYS A 633 -4.23 -0.89 -41.01
C LYS A 633 -3.66 -2.30 -40.89
N LEU A 634 -4.47 -3.27 -41.27
CA LEU A 634 -4.16 -4.68 -41.20
C LEU A 634 -4.46 -5.31 -42.56
N ASN A 635 -3.53 -6.13 -43.06
CA ASN A 635 -3.80 -6.93 -44.25
C ASN A 635 -4.73 -8.10 -43.89
N PHE A 636 -6.04 -7.81 -43.88
CA PHE A 636 -7.12 -8.72 -43.50
C PHE A 636 -8.20 -8.73 -44.58
N VAL A 637 -8.74 -9.91 -44.86
CA VAL A 637 -9.83 -10.09 -45.83
C VAL A 637 -11.07 -10.55 -45.05
N SER A 638 -12.05 -9.66 -44.91
CA SER A 638 -13.32 -9.95 -44.25
C SER A 638 -14.14 -11.00 -44.98
N SER A 639 -14.94 -11.77 -44.24
CA SER A 639 -15.83 -12.82 -44.75
C SER A 639 -17.10 -12.93 -43.89
N ASP A 640 -18.23 -13.23 -44.52
CA ASP A 640 -19.49 -13.51 -43.82
C ASP A 640 -19.53 -14.88 -43.11
N TYR A 641 -18.50 -15.71 -43.27
CA TYR A 641 -18.48 -17.09 -42.77
C TYR A 641 -17.36 -17.33 -41.76
N ASN A 642 -17.71 -17.81 -40.56
CA ASN A 642 -16.78 -18.12 -39.49
C ASN A 642 -16.95 -19.58 -39.01
N ALA A 643 -16.24 -20.51 -39.65
CA ALA A 643 -16.16 -21.91 -39.22
C ALA A 643 -14.91 -22.25 -38.40
N GLY A 644 -14.12 -21.24 -38.02
CA GLY A 644 -12.91 -21.45 -37.24
C GLY A 644 -13.25 -21.92 -35.83
N ARG A 645 -12.47 -22.86 -35.30
CA ARG A 645 -12.61 -23.35 -33.93
C ARG A 645 -11.40 -22.94 -33.10
N VAL A 646 -11.64 -22.52 -31.87
CA VAL A 646 -10.62 -22.24 -30.87
C VAL A 646 -10.92 -23.04 -29.62
N PHE A 647 -9.91 -23.67 -29.05
CA PHE A 647 -10.02 -24.41 -27.79
C PHE A 647 -8.79 -24.13 -26.91
N LEU A 648 -9.04 -24.00 -25.62
CA LEU A 648 -8.00 -23.75 -24.62
C LEU A 648 -7.33 -25.07 -24.25
N LYS A 649 -6.03 -25.19 -24.54
CA LYS A 649 -5.23 -26.37 -24.13
C LYS A 649 -4.68 -26.20 -22.72
N LYS A 650 -4.16 -25.01 -22.42
CA LYS A 650 -3.55 -24.72 -21.13
C LYS A 650 -3.76 -23.27 -20.72
N TYR A 651 -4.09 -23.08 -19.46
CA TYR A 651 -4.25 -21.79 -18.83
C TYR A 651 -3.26 -21.61 -17.68
N LEU A 652 -2.48 -20.54 -17.72
CA LEU A 652 -1.68 -20.02 -16.61
C LEU A 652 -1.84 -18.49 -16.59
N PRO A 653 -1.73 -17.82 -15.42
CA PRO A 653 -1.70 -16.37 -15.36
C PRO A 653 -0.64 -15.78 -16.30
N GLY A 654 -1.07 -14.93 -17.23
CA GLY A 654 -0.21 -14.31 -18.23
C GLY A 654 0.36 -15.26 -19.28
N LYS A 655 -0.07 -16.52 -19.37
CA LYS A 655 0.38 -17.48 -20.37
C LYS A 655 -0.73 -18.46 -20.76
N TRP A 656 -1.09 -18.49 -22.04
CA TRP A 656 -2.12 -19.37 -22.58
C TRP A 656 -1.61 -20.17 -23.78
N GLU A 657 -2.08 -21.40 -23.89
CA GLU A 657 -1.83 -22.27 -25.04
C GLU A 657 -3.20 -22.62 -25.65
N LEU A 658 -3.40 -22.22 -26.91
CA LEU A 658 -4.66 -22.32 -27.64
C LEU A 658 -4.46 -23.20 -28.88
N GLY A 659 -5.33 -24.19 -29.05
CA GLY A 659 -5.47 -24.90 -30.31
C GLY A 659 -6.47 -24.20 -31.21
N LEU A 660 -6.12 -24.05 -32.49
CA LEU A 660 -7.03 -23.47 -33.48
C LEU A 660 -7.07 -24.33 -34.74
N ASP A 661 -8.28 -24.50 -35.25
CA ASP A 661 -8.57 -25.14 -36.53
C ASP A 661 -9.31 -24.15 -37.42
N LEU A 662 -8.62 -23.64 -38.44
CA LEU A 662 -9.06 -22.53 -39.28
C LEU A 662 -9.17 -23.00 -40.74
N PRO A 663 -10.36 -23.41 -41.21
CA PRO A 663 -10.52 -24.01 -42.52
C PRO A 663 -10.19 -23.05 -43.68
N GLU A 664 -9.69 -23.61 -44.80
CA GLU A 664 -9.41 -22.85 -46.01
C GLU A 664 -10.72 -22.55 -46.76
N MET A 665 -11.02 -21.27 -46.99
CA MET A 665 -12.32 -20.84 -47.53
C MET A 665 -12.40 -20.86 -49.08
N LYS A 666 -11.26 -20.71 -49.79
CA LYS A 666 -11.13 -20.84 -51.27
C LYS A 666 -9.70 -21.26 -51.65
N PRO A 667 -9.50 -22.21 -52.59
CA PRO A 667 -8.17 -22.58 -53.06
C PRO A 667 -7.49 -21.37 -53.73
N GLY A 668 -6.30 -20.97 -53.25
CA GLY A 668 -5.44 -19.98 -53.91
C GLY A 668 -5.25 -18.64 -53.17
N ALA A 669 -5.91 -18.41 -52.03
CA ALA A 669 -5.79 -17.16 -51.27
C ALA A 669 -5.02 -17.31 -49.94
N LYS A 670 -3.90 -18.05 -49.96
CA LYS A 670 -3.07 -18.36 -48.76
C LYS A 670 -2.25 -17.18 -48.22
N SER A 671 -2.31 -16.01 -48.86
CA SER A 671 -1.41 -14.89 -48.53
C SER A 671 -1.94 -13.93 -47.45
N ALA A 672 -3.25 -13.80 -47.24
CA ALA A 672 -3.85 -12.83 -46.31
C ALA A 672 -4.52 -13.47 -45.08
N ALA A 673 -4.59 -12.73 -43.98
CA ALA A 673 -5.33 -13.15 -42.79
C ALA A 673 -6.84 -13.08 -43.04
N ARG A 674 -7.59 -14.06 -42.53
CA ARG A 674 -9.04 -14.20 -42.69
C ARG A 674 -9.78 -14.47 -41.38
N TYR A 675 -9.03 -14.85 -40.35
CA TYR A 675 -9.53 -15.06 -39.01
C TYR A 675 -8.83 -14.10 -38.06
N PHE A 676 -9.58 -13.45 -37.19
CA PHE A 676 -9.01 -12.62 -36.15
C PHE A 676 -9.39 -13.20 -34.80
N LEU A 677 -8.39 -13.72 -34.08
CA LEU A 677 -8.57 -14.23 -32.73
C LEU A 677 -8.66 -13.04 -31.78
N VAL A 678 -9.82 -12.81 -31.20
CA VAL A 678 -10.01 -11.83 -30.12
C VAL A 678 -9.80 -12.51 -28.77
N ILE A 679 -9.15 -11.79 -27.86
CA ILE A 679 -8.82 -12.22 -26.51
C ILE A 679 -9.44 -11.21 -25.54
N GLY A 680 -10.40 -11.66 -24.73
CA GLY A 680 -11.12 -10.86 -23.73
C GLY A 680 -10.30 -10.52 -22.48
N GLU A 681 -9.05 -10.11 -22.68
CA GLU A 681 -8.12 -9.64 -21.65
C GLU A 681 -7.60 -8.24 -21.98
N SER A 682 -7.36 -7.44 -20.95
CA SER A 682 -6.92 -6.07 -21.06
C SER A 682 -5.61 -5.98 -21.84
N TYR A 683 -5.58 -5.10 -22.84
CA TYR A 683 -4.38 -4.82 -23.59
C TYR A 683 -3.50 -3.82 -22.84
N VAL A 684 -2.28 -4.26 -22.56
CA VAL A 684 -1.14 -3.41 -22.21
C VAL A 684 0.07 -3.82 -23.04
N PRO A 685 1.02 -2.91 -23.31
CA PRO A 685 2.27 -3.27 -23.98
C PRO A 685 2.99 -4.42 -23.25
N GLY A 686 3.34 -5.48 -23.98
CA GLY A 686 4.06 -6.65 -23.45
C GLY A 686 3.45 -8.00 -23.84
N TRP A 687 2.23 -8.03 -24.36
CA TRP A 687 1.65 -9.24 -24.96
C TRP A 687 2.41 -9.69 -26.21
N ARG A 688 2.59 -11.01 -26.33
CA ARG A 688 3.30 -11.68 -27.41
C ARG A 688 2.55 -12.95 -27.79
N ALA A 689 2.42 -13.23 -29.08
CA ALA A 689 1.80 -14.44 -29.59
C ALA A 689 2.80 -15.22 -30.43
N PHE A 690 2.84 -16.54 -30.29
CA PHE A 690 3.77 -17.41 -31.00
C PHE A 690 3.03 -18.59 -31.61
N SER A 691 3.35 -18.91 -32.86
CA SER A 691 3.04 -20.20 -33.50
C SER A 691 4.35 -20.95 -33.68
N GLY A 692 4.60 -21.95 -32.82
CA GLY A 692 5.92 -22.57 -32.70
C GLY A 692 7.01 -21.55 -32.33
N LYS A 693 8.02 -21.39 -33.18
CA LYS A 693 9.10 -20.39 -33.01
C LYS A 693 8.78 -19.02 -33.62
N LYS A 694 7.72 -18.90 -34.42
CA LYS A 694 7.39 -17.67 -35.15
C LYS A 694 6.54 -16.76 -34.26
N GLU A 695 7.02 -15.55 -34.02
CA GLU A 695 6.25 -14.50 -33.37
C GLU A 695 5.20 -13.93 -34.33
N LEU A 696 3.96 -13.83 -33.84
CA LEU A 696 2.84 -13.19 -34.50
C LEU A 696 2.58 -11.85 -33.84
N ARG A 697 2.24 -10.85 -34.65
CA ARG A 697 1.95 -9.51 -34.16
C ARG A 697 0.60 -9.50 -33.44
N VAL A 698 0.58 -8.89 -32.26
CA VAL A 698 -0.62 -8.61 -31.47
C VAL A 698 -1.13 -7.22 -31.83
N TYR A 699 -2.44 -7.09 -31.98
CA TYR A 699 -3.13 -5.84 -32.29
C TYR A 699 -4.11 -5.52 -31.17
N ARG A 700 -4.25 -4.25 -30.83
CA ARG A 700 -5.34 -3.81 -29.95
C ARG A 700 -6.67 -4.00 -30.68
N ALA A 701 -7.67 -4.50 -29.97
CA ALA A 701 -8.98 -4.84 -30.50
C ALA A 701 -10.07 -4.41 -29.53
N ASN A 702 -11.25 -4.05 -30.05
CA ASN A 702 -12.45 -3.74 -29.27
C ASN A 702 -12.13 -2.77 -28.11
N TYR A 703 -11.40 -1.70 -28.45
CA TYR A 703 -10.97 -0.60 -27.58
C TYR A 703 -9.97 -0.97 -26.47
N GLY A 704 -10.36 -1.85 -25.53
CA GLY A 704 -9.58 -2.21 -24.34
C GLY A 704 -8.88 -3.58 -24.41
N PHE A 705 -9.16 -4.38 -25.42
CA PHE A 705 -8.71 -5.77 -25.56
C PHE A 705 -7.67 -5.94 -26.67
N PHE A 706 -7.33 -7.17 -27.03
CA PHE A 706 -6.39 -7.44 -28.12
C PHE A 706 -6.72 -8.71 -28.89
N GLY A 707 -6.06 -8.85 -30.03
CA GLY A 707 -6.20 -10.01 -30.88
C GLY A 707 -5.02 -10.26 -31.81
N VAL A 708 -5.11 -11.38 -32.53
CA VAL A 708 -4.07 -11.87 -33.43
C VAL A 708 -4.71 -12.21 -34.79
N PRO A 709 -4.24 -11.62 -35.90
CA PRO A 709 -4.68 -11.98 -37.23
C PRO A 709 -4.04 -13.31 -37.66
N LEU A 710 -4.87 -14.20 -38.19
CA LEU A 710 -4.51 -15.57 -38.55
C LEU A 710 -4.98 -15.89 -39.96
N LYS A 711 -4.14 -16.67 -40.65
CA LYS A 711 -4.47 -17.26 -41.95
C LYS A 711 -5.21 -18.58 -41.70
N PRO A 712 -5.89 -19.14 -42.72
CA PRO A 712 -6.33 -20.53 -42.65
C PRO A 712 -5.18 -21.48 -42.31
N GLY A 713 -5.45 -22.49 -41.49
CA GLY A 713 -4.49 -23.48 -41.02
C GLY A 713 -4.78 -23.97 -39.60
N ILE A 714 -3.99 -24.96 -39.18
CA ILE A 714 -4.02 -25.49 -37.82
C ILE A 714 -2.91 -24.81 -37.03
N TYR A 715 -3.25 -24.27 -35.86
CA TYR A 715 -2.30 -23.56 -35.01
C TYR A 715 -2.26 -24.13 -33.59
N ASP A 716 -1.05 -24.11 -33.03
CA ASP A 716 -0.83 -24.19 -31.59
C ASP A 716 -0.26 -22.85 -31.12
N LEU A 717 -1.14 -21.94 -30.70
CA LEU A 717 -0.76 -20.59 -30.33
C LEU A 717 -0.40 -20.50 -28.86
N LYS A 718 0.81 -20.01 -28.61
CA LYS A 718 1.27 -19.63 -27.28
C LYS A 718 1.19 -18.12 -27.13
N ILE A 719 0.34 -17.66 -26.22
CA ILE A 719 0.20 -16.25 -25.87
C ILE A 719 0.84 -16.03 -24.52
N VAL A 720 1.71 -15.03 -24.41
CA VAL A 720 2.44 -14.76 -23.17
C VAL A 720 2.59 -13.26 -22.94
N TYR A 721 2.36 -12.84 -21.70
CA TYR A 721 2.69 -11.50 -21.23
C TYR A 721 4.16 -11.47 -20.82
N ARG A 722 4.99 -10.82 -21.64
CA ARG A 722 6.44 -10.73 -21.40
C ARG A 722 6.96 -9.31 -21.72
N PRO A 723 6.56 -8.30 -20.92
CA PRO A 723 6.99 -6.92 -21.11
C PRO A 723 8.52 -6.80 -21.07
N PHE A 724 9.06 -5.96 -21.94
CA PHE A 724 10.50 -5.73 -22.05
C PHE A 724 11.05 -5.04 -20.79
N GLN A 725 10.27 -4.12 -20.25
CA GLN A 725 10.49 -3.35 -19.04
C GLN A 725 10.79 -4.23 -17.83
N THR A 726 9.99 -5.28 -17.63
CA THR A 726 10.21 -6.23 -16.55
C THR A 726 11.56 -6.96 -16.69
N ARG A 727 12.02 -7.26 -17.92
CA ARG A 727 13.33 -7.91 -18.08
C ARG A 727 14.46 -6.97 -17.68
N ILE A 728 14.42 -5.71 -18.10
CA ILE A 728 15.40 -4.70 -17.70
C ILE A 728 15.43 -4.61 -16.18
N GLY A 729 14.25 -4.49 -15.56
CA GLY A 729 14.10 -4.43 -14.11
C GLY A 729 14.70 -5.64 -13.39
N LEU A 730 14.42 -6.86 -13.85
CA LEU A 730 14.99 -8.06 -13.25
C LEU A 730 16.52 -8.08 -13.34
N TRP A 731 17.08 -7.75 -14.52
CA TRP A 731 18.53 -7.71 -14.70
C TRP A 731 19.20 -6.62 -13.85
N SER A 732 18.58 -5.45 -13.71
CA SER A 732 19.08 -4.40 -12.82
C SER A 732 19.02 -4.82 -11.35
N GLY A 733 17.96 -5.53 -10.93
CA GLY A 733 17.86 -6.12 -9.60
C GLY A 733 18.96 -7.15 -9.34
N PHE A 734 19.16 -8.10 -10.26
CA PHE A 734 20.24 -9.09 -10.15
C PHE A 734 21.63 -8.47 -10.12
N ALA A 735 21.90 -7.47 -10.97
CA ALA A 735 23.17 -6.75 -10.98
C ALA A 735 23.41 -6.05 -9.64
N SER A 736 22.37 -5.42 -9.09
CA SER A 736 22.43 -4.76 -7.78
C SER A 736 22.72 -5.76 -6.65
N ILE A 737 21.97 -6.86 -6.56
CA ILE A 737 22.21 -7.92 -5.56
C ILE A 737 23.62 -8.48 -5.68
N SER A 738 24.08 -8.77 -6.90
CA SER A 738 25.40 -9.34 -7.15
C SER A 738 26.52 -8.39 -6.72
N PHE A 739 26.38 -7.10 -7.05
CA PHE A 739 27.30 -6.05 -6.60
C PHE A 739 27.37 -6.01 -5.06
N TRP A 740 26.24 -6.17 -4.37
CA TRP A 740 26.17 -6.21 -2.90
C TRP A 740 26.82 -7.44 -2.28
N LEU A 741 26.60 -8.61 -2.87
CA LEU A 741 27.29 -9.82 -2.43
C LEU A 741 28.80 -9.64 -2.52
N VAL A 742 29.30 -9.03 -3.59
CA VAL A 742 30.73 -8.75 -3.77
C VAL A 742 31.26 -7.77 -2.71
N ILE A 743 30.58 -6.63 -2.49
CA ILE A 743 31.01 -5.66 -1.46
C ILE A 743 30.93 -6.26 -0.05
N GLY A 744 29.84 -6.95 0.26
CA GLY A 744 29.60 -7.57 1.56
C GLY A 744 30.66 -8.63 1.87
N ILE A 745 30.94 -9.53 0.92
CA ILE A 745 32.01 -10.53 1.03
C ILE A 745 33.37 -9.84 1.17
N GLY A 746 33.66 -8.84 0.33
CA GLY A 746 34.92 -8.09 0.39
C GLY A 746 35.15 -7.44 1.76
N PHE A 747 34.09 -6.92 2.39
CA PHE A 747 34.18 -6.37 3.73
C PHE A 747 34.35 -7.42 4.82
N LEU A 748 33.64 -8.55 4.74
CA LEU A 748 33.80 -9.65 5.69
C LEU A 748 35.23 -10.19 5.65
N ILE A 749 35.78 -10.36 4.43
CA ILE A 749 37.18 -10.74 4.21
C ILE A 749 38.10 -9.70 4.83
N ASN A 750 37.95 -8.42 4.51
CA ASN A 750 38.79 -7.36 5.05
C ASN A 750 38.72 -7.27 6.59
N SER A 751 37.52 -7.41 7.17
CA SER A 751 37.31 -7.38 8.61
C SER A 751 37.95 -8.58 9.31
N TYR A 752 37.84 -9.77 8.72
CA TYR A 752 38.52 -10.97 9.21
C TYR A 752 40.05 -10.78 9.22
N TRP A 753 40.62 -10.29 8.13
CA TRP A 753 42.06 -10.04 8.04
C TRP A 753 42.53 -8.91 8.94
N ALA A 754 41.75 -7.84 9.11
CA ALA A 754 42.06 -6.76 10.03
C ALA A 754 42.08 -7.26 11.48
N LYS A 755 41.14 -8.13 11.87
CA LYS A 755 41.11 -8.74 13.21
C LYS A 755 42.30 -9.68 13.42
N LYS A 756 42.65 -10.49 12.41
CA LYS A 756 43.82 -11.37 12.43
C LYS A 756 45.16 -10.60 12.50
N ARG A 757 45.24 -9.40 11.91
CA ARG A 757 46.42 -8.52 12.05
C ARG A 757 46.57 -7.89 13.44
N LEU A 758 45.51 -7.90 14.25
CA LEU A 758 45.48 -7.32 15.60
C LEU A 758 45.63 -8.39 16.70
N GLU A 759 45.58 -9.67 16.36
CA GLU A 759 45.93 -10.75 17.28
C GLU A 759 47.47 -10.82 17.38
N PRO A 760 48.06 -10.67 18.59
CA PRO A 760 49.50 -10.76 18.76
C PRO A 760 49.97 -12.17 18.39
N SER A 761 51.01 -12.23 17.56
CA SER A 761 51.65 -13.45 17.04
C SER A 761 52.24 -14.33 18.13
#